data_AF-A0A6J0ULD3-F1
#
_entry.id   AF-A0A6J0ULD3-F1
#
_cell.length_a   1.000
_cell.length_b   1.000
_cell.length_c   1.000
_cell.angle_alpha   90.00
_cell.angle_beta   90.00
_cell.angle_gamma   90.00
#
_symmetry.space_group_name_H-M   'P 1'
#
loop_
_entity.id
_entity.type
_entity.pdbx_description
1 polymer ?
#
loop_
_entity_poly.entity_id
_entity_poly.type
_entity_poly.pdbx_seq_one_letter_code
_entity_poly.pdbx_strand_id
1 'polypeptide(L)'
;MIFKANQWLRRFSTTAAAYYQNKLKLALIGQSLFGQEVYQHLQKEGHKVVGVFTIPDKNGKADPLASAAEKDGTPVFKFPKWRVKGKPIQEVLDAYKSVGAELNVLPFCTQFIPMDVIDNPKHGSIIYHPSILPLHRGASAINWTLIHGDKKAGFTIFWADDGLDTGPILLQRECDVQPNDTVDDLYNRFLFPEGIKAMVEAVQLIADGKAPRIPQPEEGATYEGIQKKENAEISWDQPAAALHNWIRGHDKVPGAWTMIDGQRTTFYGSSLLDGSVPPGKELPIKGTAKPGLVTKNGLVLFGNDGKMLLVRNLQFEDGRMIPASKYFSMDEMSSVELTEEEKKMAEDIKSIWKGILSNVAVIDDTTDFFKSGASSMDVVRMIEEIKQICSTLELQNEDVYMAPKFGDFIQTVVRKYRGEDTKEELVVDYVTKEVNNMTVKMPYQCFINGQFMDAEDGKTYDSINPTDGSVIAKVSLASLADVDKAVAAAKDAFEHGEWGKMNARERGRLMYRLADLMEEHQEELATIEAIDSGAVYTLALKTHIGMSVQTFRYFAGWCDKIQGSTIPINHARPNHNLTFTKKEPLGVCAIVIPWNYPLMMLAWKSAACLAAGNTLVLKPAQVTPLTALKFAELSVKAGFPKGVINIIAGSGGLAGQRLSEHPDIRKLGFTGSTPIGKQIMKSCAVSNLKKVSLELGGKSPLIIFNDCELDKAVRMGMGAVFFNKGENCIAAGRLFVEESIHDEFVRKVVEETKKMKIGDPLDRSTDHGPQNHKAHLEKLLEYCETGVKEGATLVYGGRQVSRPGFFMEPTIITDVEDHMYIAREESFGPVMVISKFKDGDVDGVLERANRTEYGLASGVFTKDISKALYISDKLEAGTVFINTYNKTDVAAPFGGFKQSGFGKDLGEEALHEYLRTKAVTVEY
;
A
#
# COMPACT_ATOMS: atom_id res chain seq x y z
N MET A 1 58.76 -32.13 23.10
CA MET A 1 58.31 -31.83 24.48
C MET A 1 56.95 -31.17 24.37
N ILE A 2 55.85 -31.94 24.34
CA ILE A 2 54.97 -32.33 25.49
C ILE A 2 54.29 -31.07 26.06
N PHE A 3 52.98 -30.85 25.95
CA PHE A 3 51.90 -31.47 26.74
C PHE A 3 50.53 -31.29 26.05
N LYS A 4 49.89 -32.39 25.64
CA LYS A 4 48.69 -33.04 26.22
C LYS A 4 47.35 -32.31 25.99
N ALA A 5 46.59 -32.88 25.06
CA ALA A 5 45.14 -32.86 25.05
C ALA A 5 44.57 -33.52 26.32
N ASN A 6 43.47 -32.96 26.86
CA ASN A 6 42.49 -33.70 27.62
C ASN A 6 41.12 -33.03 27.52
N GLN A 7 40.13 -33.88 27.26
CA GLN A 7 38.70 -33.60 27.18
C GLN A 7 38.17 -32.95 28.46
N TRP A 8 37.34 -31.91 28.31
CA TRP A 8 36.30 -31.60 29.28
C TRP A 8 35.00 -31.29 28.53
N LEU A 9 34.07 -32.23 28.60
CA LEU A 9 32.67 -32.06 28.23
C LEU A 9 32.06 -30.92 29.06
N ARG A 10 31.92 -29.73 28.46
CA ARG A 10 31.01 -28.71 28.98
C ARG A 10 29.60 -29.04 28.53
N ARG A 11 28.85 -29.67 29.43
CA ARG A 11 27.37 -29.69 29.41
C ARG A 11 26.88 -28.25 29.31
N PHE A 12 26.18 -27.92 28.23
CA PHE A 12 25.33 -26.74 28.17
C PHE A 12 24.23 -26.91 29.21
N SER A 13 24.36 -26.22 30.35
CA SER A 13 23.25 -26.00 31.27
C SER A 13 22.39 -24.89 30.68
N THR A 14 21.31 -25.29 30.01
CA THR A 14 20.19 -24.42 29.69
C THR A 14 19.43 -24.13 31.00
N THR A 15 19.65 -22.95 31.58
CA THR A 15 18.77 -22.41 32.64
C THR A 15 17.46 -21.90 32.04
N ALA A 16 16.71 -22.80 31.39
CA ALA A 16 15.35 -22.60 30.91
C ALA A 16 14.45 -23.81 31.29
N ALA A 17 14.80 -24.51 32.36
CA ALA A 17 14.06 -25.66 32.88
C ALA A 17 13.84 -25.49 34.38
N ALA A 18 12.93 -24.61 34.78
CA ALA A 18 12.48 -24.49 36.17
C ALA A 18 11.03 -24.04 36.36
N TYR A 19 10.24 -23.89 35.30
CA TYR A 19 8.78 -23.77 35.41
C TYR A 19 8.16 -24.99 34.73
N TYR A 20 6.98 -25.43 35.18
CA TYR A 20 6.22 -26.59 34.68
C TYR A 20 6.57 -27.98 35.26
N GLN A 21 6.44 -28.18 36.58
CA GLN A 21 6.38 -29.55 37.14
C GLN A 21 4.98 -30.02 37.55
N ASN A 22 4.03 -29.11 37.83
CA ASN A 22 2.70 -29.50 38.32
C ASN A 22 1.67 -29.42 37.21
N LYS A 23 1.00 -30.56 36.92
CA LYS A 23 -0.10 -30.66 35.96
C LYS A 23 -1.37 -31.07 36.71
N LEU A 24 -2.49 -30.44 36.34
CA LEU A 24 -3.80 -30.61 36.98
C LEU A 24 -4.76 -31.39 36.07
N LYS A 25 -5.72 -32.08 36.70
CA LYS A 25 -6.92 -32.58 36.03
C LYS A 25 -7.99 -31.49 36.01
N LEU A 26 -8.44 -31.09 34.84
CA LEU A 26 -9.32 -29.93 34.64
C LEU A 26 -10.71 -30.37 34.14
N ALA A 27 -11.78 -29.82 34.70
CA ALA A 27 -13.08 -29.80 34.03
C ALA A 27 -13.28 -28.44 33.38
N LEU A 28 -13.50 -28.44 32.07
CA LEU A 28 -13.82 -27.22 31.33
C LEU A 28 -15.34 -27.06 31.24
N ILE A 29 -15.87 -25.96 31.73
CA ILE A 29 -17.30 -25.66 31.69
C ILE A 29 -17.50 -24.39 30.86
N GLY A 30 -17.89 -24.55 29.61
CA GLY A 30 -18.05 -23.43 28.70
C GLY A 30 -18.39 -23.85 27.28
N GLN A 31 -18.24 -22.91 26.35
CA GLN A 31 -18.63 -23.07 24.94
C GLN A 31 -17.83 -22.10 24.05
N SER A 32 -18.16 -22.06 22.76
CA SER A 32 -17.58 -21.19 21.73
C SER A 32 -16.11 -21.46 21.40
N LEU A 33 -15.61 -20.74 20.38
CA LEU A 33 -14.21 -20.78 19.97
C LEU A 33 -13.26 -20.37 21.11
N PHE A 34 -13.68 -19.47 22.01
CA PHE A 34 -12.85 -19.06 23.15
C PHE A 34 -12.58 -20.24 24.08
N GLY A 35 -13.62 -21.04 24.38
CA GLY A 35 -13.48 -22.27 25.17
C GLY A 35 -12.58 -23.29 24.49
N GLN A 36 -12.72 -23.47 23.17
CA GLN A 36 -11.88 -24.35 22.37
C GLN A 36 -10.40 -23.96 22.42
N GLU A 37 -10.08 -22.68 22.24
CA GLU A 37 -8.69 -22.22 22.26
C GLU A 37 -8.05 -22.40 23.65
N VAL A 38 -8.79 -22.09 24.71
CA VAL A 38 -8.34 -22.36 26.09
C VAL A 38 -8.10 -23.86 26.30
N TYR A 39 -9.01 -24.71 25.85
CA TYR A 39 -8.86 -26.17 25.90
C TYR A 39 -7.58 -26.66 25.22
N GLN A 40 -7.32 -26.21 23.99
CA GLN A 40 -6.15 -26.62 23.21
C GLN A 40 -4.85 -26.14 23.86
N HIS A 41 -4.81 -24.91 24.36
CA HIS A 41 -3.62 -24.37 25.01
C HIS A 41 -3.34 -25.07 26.36
N LEU A 42 -4.36 -25.35 27.17
CA LEU A 42 -4.18 -26.09 28.43
C LEU A 42 -3.62 -27.50 28.19
N GLN A 43 -4.10 -28.19 27.15
CA GLN A 43 -3.54 -29.48 26.76
C GLN A 43 -2.10 -29.37 26.25
N LYS A 44 -1.78 -28.35 25.46
CA LYS A 44 -0.43 -28.10 24.97
C LYS A 44 0.56 -27.82 26.11
N GLU A 45 0.10 -27.10 27.13
CA GLU A 45 0.83 -26.90 28.37
C GLU A 45 0.86 -28.16 29.25
N GLY A 46 0.28 -29.28 28.83
CA GLY A 46 0.36 -30.57 29.52
C GLY A 46 -0.62 -30.77 30.68
N HIS A 47 -1.59 -29.87 30.88
CA HIS A 47 -2.71 -30.14 31.78
C HIS A 47 -3.64 -31.19 31.16
N LYS A 48 -4.26 -32.02 31.99
CA LYS A 48 -5.20 -33.04 31.51
C LYS A 48 -6.62 -32.56 31.67
N VAL A 49 -7.32 -32.27 30.57
CA VAL A 49 -8.76 -32.02 30.62
C VAL A 49 -9.47 -33.36 30.76
N VAL A 50 -10.22 -33.56 31.86
CA VAL A 50 -10.88 -34.82 32.20
C VAL A 50 -12.38 -34.85 31.86
N GLY A 51 -12.95 -33.69 31.58
CA GLY A 51 -14.32 -33.55 31.10
C GLY A 51 -14.57 -32.15 30.55
N VAL A 52 -15.37 -32.08 29.49
CA VAL A 52 -15.85 -30.84 28.89
C VAL A 52 -17.37 -30.79 29.00
N PHE A 53 -17.88 -29.72 29.60
CA PHE A 53 -19.30 -29.50 29.83
C PHE A 53 -19.74 -28.26 29.04
N THR A 54 -20.60 -28.47 28.06
CA THR A 54 -21.09 -27.45 27.13
C THR A 54 -22.63 -27.48 27.09
N ILE A 55 -23.22 -26.46 26.46
CA ILE A 55 -24.64 -26.47 26.10
C ILE A 55 -24.96 -27.55 25.05
N PRO A 56 -26.23 -27.96 24.92
CA PRO A 56 -26.69 -28.83 23.84
C PRO A 56 -26.44 -28.23 22.46
N ASP A 57 -26.29 -29.11 21.46
CA ASP A 57 -26.04 -28.73 20.07
C ASP A 57 -27.17 -27.83 19.55
N LYS A 58 -26.79 -26.71 18.95
CA LYS A 58 -27.73 -25.76 18.36
C LYS A 58 -27.82 -26.06 16.86
N ASN A 59 -29.04 -26.29 16.37
CA ASN A 59 -29.30 -26.59 14.95
C ASN A 59 -28.49 -27.79 14.41
N GLY A 60 -28.24 -28.81 15.24
CA GLY A 60 -27.49 -30.00 14.84
C GLY A 60 -25.97 -29.80 14.68
N LYS A 61 -25.44 -28.61 15.03
CA LYS A 61 -24.01 -28.33 15.03
C LYS A 61 -23.47 -28.40 16.46
N ALA A 62 -22.46 -29.24 16.65
CA ALA A 62 -21.73 -29.30 17.90
C ALA A 62 -20.98 -27.99 18.16
N ASP A 63 -20.90 -27.60 19.43
CA ASP A 63 -20.07 -26.46 19.85
C ASP A 63 -18.60 -26.70 19.47
N PRO A 64 -17.82 -25.67 19.08
CA PRO A 64 -16.42 -25.86 18.69
C PRO A 64 -15.56 -26.50 19.80
N LEU A 65 -15.82 -26.17 21.08
CA LEU A 65 -15.15 -26.79 22.22
C LEU A 65 -15.50 -28.27 22.34
N ALA A 66 -16.79 -28.63 22.21
CA ALA A 66 -17.22 -30.04 22.20
C ALA A 66 -16.57 -30.83 21.07
N SER A 67 -16.55 -30.25 19.87
CA SER A 67 -15.98 -30.90 18.68
C SER A 67 -14.48 -31.17 18.84
N ALA A 68 -13.74 -30.20 19.39
CA ALA A 68 -12.32 -30.37 19.68
C ALA A 68 -12.06 -31.42 20.77
N ALA A 69 -12.90 -31.43 21.81
CA ALA A 69 -12.77 -32.38 22.91
C ALA A 69 -13.09 -33.83 22.50
N GLU A 70 -14.16 -34.03 21.72
CA GLU A 70 -14.54 -35.33 21.15
C GLU A 70 -13.42 -35.88 20.25
N LYS A 71 -12.82 -35.03 19.42
CA LYS A 71 -11.71 -35.40 18.52
C LYS A 71 -10.49 -35.93 19.29
N ASP A 72 -10.22 -35.38 20.46
CA ASP A 72 -9.09 -35.78 21.32
C ASP A 72 -9.46 -36.92 22.28
N GLY A 73 -10.70 -37.42 22.25
CA GLY A 73 -11.19 -38.47 23.14
C GLY A 73 -11.48 -38.02 24.58
N THR A 74 -11.59 -36.72 24.83
CA THR A 74 -12.00 -36.17 26.12
C THR A 74 -13.52 -36.32 26.29
N PRO A 75 -14.03 -36.83 27.43
CA PRO A 75 -15.47 -36.96 27.66
C PRO A 75 -16.21 -35.62 27.54
N VAL A 76 -17.26 -35.57 26.73
CA VAL A 76 -18.09 -34.38 26.51
C VAL A 76 -19.50 -34.61 27.06
N PHE A 77 -19.99 -33.63 27.83
CA PHE A 77 -21.31 -33.64 28.44
C PHE A 77 -22.11 -32.42 27.99
N LYS A 78 -23.31 -32.65 27.44
CA LYS A 78 -24.16 -31.61 26.83
C LYS A 78 -25.45 -31.42 27.61
N PHE A 79 -25.37 -30.75 28.76
CA PHE A 79 -26.53 -30.58 29.65
C PHE A 79 -27.29 -29.27 29.36
N PRO A 80 -28.62 -29.31 29.20
CA PRO A 80 -29.41 -28.10 28.96
C PRO A 80 -29.46 -27.16 30.18
N LYS A 81 -29.24 -27.69 31.39
CA LYS A 81 -29.24 -26.96 32.66
C LYS A 81 -28.57 -27.79 33.76
N TRP A 82 -27.98 -27.12 34.74
CA TRP A 82 -27.33 -27.74 35.91
C TRP A 82 -28.24 -27.84 37.14
N ARG A 83 -29.25 -26.96 37.22
CA ARG A 83 -30.18 -26.84 38.35
C ARG A 83 -31.61 -26.61 37.90
N VAL A 84 -32.57 -27.02 38.72
CA VAL A 84 -34.00 -26.73 38.56
C VAL A 84 -34.51 -26.12 39.86
N LYS A 85 -35.14 -24.93 39.78
CA LYS A 85 -35.61 -24.18 40.95
C LYS A 85 -34.53 -24.02 42.05
N GLY A 86 -33.30 -23.71 41.62
CA GLY A 86 -32.16 -23.50 42.52
C GLY A 86 -31.48 -24.78 43.05
N LYS A 87 -32.08 -25.97 42.88
CA LYS A 87 -31.49 -27.25 43.33
C LYS A 87 -30.71 -27.95 42.19
N PRO A 88 -29.51 -28.51 42.46
CA PRO A 88 -28.76 -29.29 41.48
C PRO A 88 -29.57 -30.47 40.95
N ILE A 89 -29.38 -30.81 39.67
CA ILE A 89 -29.92 -32.06 39.09
C ILE A 89 -28.95 -33.18 39.47
N GLN A 90 -29.43 -34.17 40.23
CA GLN A 90 -28.57 -35.22 40.79
C GLN A 90 -27.78 -35.98 39.72
N GLU A 91 -28.42 -36.35 38.60
CA GLU A 91 -27.79 -37.05 37.48
C GLU A 91 -26.65 -36.23 36.84
N VAL A 92 -26.84 -34.92 36.70
CA VAL A 92 -25.82 -33.99 36.16
C VAL A 92 -24.65 -33.87 37.13
N LEU A 93 -24.94 -33.78 38.43
CA LEU A 93 -23.95 -33.69 39.49
C LEU A 93 -23.12 -34.99 39.58
N ASP A 94 -23.74 -36.15 39.45
CA ASP A 94 -23.06 -37.45 39.48
C ASP A 94 -22.19 -37.64 38.23
N ALA A 95 -22.68 -37.25 37.06
CA ALA A 95 -21.89 -37.24 35.82
C ALA A 95 -20.67 -36.32 35.93
N TYR A 96 -20.83 -35.12 36.49
CA TYR A 96 -19.72 -34.22 36.76
C TYR A 96 -18.71 -34.81 37.76
N LYS A 97 -19.16 -35.35 38.90
CA LYS A 97 -18.26 -35.95 39.90
C LYS A 97 -17.47 -37.12 39.34
N SER A 98 -18.03 -37.86 38.38
CA SER A 98 -17.37 -39.02 37.76
C SER A 98 -16.06 -38.68 37.03
N VAL A 99 -15.86 -37.44 36.57
CA VAL A 99 -14.64 -37.06 35.83
C VAL A 99 -13.43 -36.78 36.75
N GLY A 100 -13.65 -36.56 38.04
CA GLY A 100 -12.57 -36.39 39.03
C GLY A 100 -11.67 -35.18 38.78
N ALA A 101 -12.27 -34.02 38.51
CA ALA A 101 -11.55 -32.76 38.28
C ALA A 101 -10.91 -32.22 39.57
N GLU A 102 -9.73 -31.62 39.43
CA GLU A 102 -8.98 -30.96 40.52
C GLU A 102 -9.17 -29.45 40.51
N LEU A 103 -9.59 -28.87 39.37
CA LEU A 103 -9.92 -27.46 39.15
C LEU A 103 -11.00 -27.37 38.06
N ASN A 104 -12.00 -26.51 38.25
CA ASN A 104 -12.90 -26.12 37.16
C ASN A 104 -12.41 -24.84 36.48
N VAL A 105 -12.49 -24.83 35.16
CA VAL A 105 -12.11 -23.69 34.32
C VAL A 105 -13.33 -23.28 33.50
N LEU A 106 -13.83 -22.07 33.72
CA LEU A 106 -15.03 -21.53 33.09
C LEU A 106 -14.65 -20.40 32.11
N PRO A 107 -14.13 -20.71 30.91
CA PRO A 107 -13.62 -19.71 29.98
C PRO A 107 -14.74 -18.92 29.28
N PHE A 108 -15.91 -19.53 29.08
CA PHE A 108 -17.09 -18.88 28.50
C PHE A 108 -18.34 -19.61 28.98
N CYS A 109 -18.81 -19.27 30.18
CA CYS A 109 -19.95 -19.94 30.81
C CYS A 109 -21.24 -19.12 30.65
N THR A 110 -22.29 -19.74 30.11
CA THR A 110 -23.60 -19.11 29.89
C THR A 110 -24.71 -19.68 30.78
N GLN A 111 -24.37 -20.63 31.65
CA GLN A 111 -25.30 -21.30 32.54
C GLN A 111 -24.92 -21.03 33.99
N PHE A 112 -25.91 -20.91 34.88
CA PHE A 112 -25.64 -20.85 36.31
C PHE A 112 -25.23 -22.22 36.85
N ILE A 113 -24.02 -22.28 37.39
CA ILE A 113 -23.44 -23.50 37.94
C ILE A 113 -23.73 -23.55 39.45
N PRO A 114 -24.26 -24.66 40.00
CA PRO A 114 -24.54 -24.78 41.42
C PRO A 114 -23.25 -24.85 42.26
N MET A 115 -23.31 -24.38 43.51
CA MET A 115 -22.17 -24.42 44.44
C MET A 115 -21.63 -25.84 44.66
N ASP A 116 -22.49 -26.86 44.60
CA ASP A 116 -22.09 -28.28 44.66
C ASP A 116 -21.11 -28.70 43.55
N VAL A 117 -21.02 -27.94 42.46
CA VAL A 117 -20.04 -28.12 41.37
C VAL A 117 -18.87 -27.16 41.52
N ILE A 118 -19.15 -25.88 41.85
CA ILE A 118 -18.15 -24.83 42.02
C ILE A 118 -17.15 -25.15 43.14
N ASP A 119 -17.62 -25.67 44.27
CA ASP A 119 -16.80 -25.97 45.45
C ASP A 119 -16.24 -27.40 45.47
N ASN A 120 -16.68 -28.26 44.55
CA ASN A 120 -16.29 -29.67 44.52
C ASN A 120 -14.80 -29.94 44.28
N PRO A 121 -14.13 -29.32 43.29
CA PRO A 121 -12.72 -29.59 43.02
C PRO A 121 -11.83 -29.02 44.13
N LYS A 122 -10.78 -29.75 44.52
CA LYS A 122 -9.88 -29.35 45.64
C LYS A 122 -9.25 -27.96 45.48
N HIS A 123 -9.04 -27.49 44.25
CA HIS A 123 -8.48 -26.17 43.98
C HIS A 123 -9.55 -25.10 43.74
N GLY A 124 -10.84 -25.44 43.70
CA GLY A 124 -11.95 -24.52 43.44
C GLY A 124 -12.28 -24.34 41.96
N SER A 125 -12.96 -23.25 41.62
CA SER A 125 -13.38 -22.93 40.26
C SER A 125 -12.97 -21.51 39.89
N ILE A 126 -12.52 -21.30 38.65
CA ILE A 126 -12.21 -19.97 38.11
C ILE A 126 -13.06 -19.67 36.88
N ILE A 127 -13.41 -18.41 36.69
CA ILE A 127 -14.28 -17.94 35.62
C ILE A 127 -13.72 -16.65 35.00
N TYR A 128 -13.89 -16.55 33.68
CA TYR A 128 -13.56 -15.36 32.90
C TYR A 128 -14.76 -14.44 32.75
N HIS A 129 -14.59 -13.15 32.97
CA HIS A 129 -15.59 -12.12 32.68
C HIS A 129 -14.97 -10.97 31.89
N PRO A 130 -15.60 -10.52 30.77
CA PRO A 130 -15.04 -9.53 29.86
C PRO A 130 -15.26 -8.08 30.36
N SER A 131 -14.95 -7.82 31.63
CA SER A 131 -14.91 -6.48 32.20
C SER A 131 -13.82 -6.34 33.25
N ILE A 132 -13.46 -5.10 33.56
CA ILE A 132 -12.62 -4.74 34.70
C ILE A 132 -13.53 -4.65 35.92
N LEU A 133 -13.76 -5.78 36.59
CA LEU A 133 -14.63 -5.83 37.77
C LEU A 133 -14.09 -4.91 38.88
N PRO A 134 -14.98 -4.16 39.57
CA PRO A 134 -16.43 -4.37 39.66
C PRO A 134 -17.27 -3.59 38.61
N LEU A 135 -16.67 -2.93 37.63
CA LEU A 135 -17.43 -2.20 36.60
C LEU A 135 -18.10 -3.15 35.61
N HIS A 136 -19.29 -2.75 35.16
CA HIS A 136 -20.08 -3.45 34.15
C HIS A 136 -20.33 -4.92 34.49
N ARG A 137 -20.91 -5.18 35.67
CA ARG A 137 -21.34 -6.52 36.07
C ARG A 137 -22.54 -6.96 35.23
N GLY A 138 -22.62 -8.24 34.93
CA GLY A 138 -23.70 -8.84 34.17
C GLY A 138 -23.39 -9.08 32.71
N ALA A 139 -24.41 -9.51 31.97
CA ALA A 139 -24.28 -9.73 30.55
C ALA A 139 -24.17 -8.40 29.79
N SER A 140 -23.53 -8.43 28.61
CA SER A 140 -23.27 -7.23 27.78
C SER A 140 -22.25 -6.24 28.37
N ALA A 141 -21.34 -6.70 29.23
CA ALA A 141 -20.33 -5.85 29.86
C ALA A 141 -19.44 -5.09 28.84
N ILE A 142 -19.11 -5.73 27.71
CA ILE A 142 -18.37 -5.10 26.60
C ILE A 142 -19.18 -3.94 26.00
N ASN A 143 -20.48 -4.16 25.76
CA ASN A 143 -21.37 -3.12 25.25
C ASN A 143 -21.39 -1.92 26.20
N TRP A 144 -21.56 -2.16 27.50
CA TRP A 144 -21.64 -1.10 28.50
C TRP A 144 -20.35 -0.29 28.64
N THR A 145 -19.19 -0.96 28.56
CA THR A 145 -17.88 -0.30 28.49
C THR A 145 -17.82 0.72 27.34
N LEU A 146 -18.33 0.34 26.16
CA LEU A 146 -18.35 1.23 24.99
C LEU A 146 -19.42 2.31 25.07
N ILE A 147 -20.62 1.98 25.57
CA ILE A 147 -21.77 2.87 25.76
C ILE A 147 -21.43 3.99 26.76
N HIS A 148 -20.78 3.66 27.87
CA HIS A 148 -20.34 4.64 28.88
C HIS A 148 -19.16 5.49 28.40
N GLY A 149 -18.51 5.09 27.31
CA GLY A 149 -17.40 5.83 26.73
C GLY A 149 -16.10 5.66 27.50
N ASP A 150 -15.96 4.55 28.22
CA ASP A 150 -14.80 4.24 29.04
C ASP A 150 -13.52 4.28 28.21
N LYS A 151 -12.44 4.75 28.83
CA LYS A 151 -11.12 4.82 28.20
C LYS A 151 -10.34 3.53 28.34
N LYS A 152 -10.73 2.70 29.30
CA LYS A 152 -10.12 1.42 29.61
C LYS A 152 -11.18 0.33 29.50
N ALA A 153 -10.79 -0.77 28.88
CA ALA A 153 -11.56 -2.00 28.84
C ALA A 153 -10.65 -3.15 29.21
N GLY A 154 -11.23 -4.29 29.56
CA GLY A 154 -10.42 -5.41 29.99
C GLY A 154 -11.26 -6.60 30.38
N PHE A 155 -10.61 -7.54 31.04
CA PHE A 155 -11.26 -8.73 31.57
C PHE A 155 -10.70 -9.07 32.94
N THR A 156 -11.48 -9.85 33.66
CA THR A 156 -11.16 -10.35 34.99
C THR A 156 -11.35 -11.85 35.03
N ILE A 157 -10.33 -12.55 35.54
CA ILE A 157 -10.41 -13.94 35.96
C ILE A 157 -10.52 -13.94 37.48
N PHE A 158 -11.58 -14.54 37.99
CA PHE A 158 -11.88 -14.56 39.42
C PHE A 158 -12.31 -15.94 39.88
N TRP A 159 -12.24 -16.15 41.19
CA TRP A 159 -12.70 -17.35 41.86
C TRP A 159 -14.23 -17.34 41.88
N ALA A 160 -14.85 -18.33 41.24
CA ALA A 160 -16.31 -18.38 41.13
C ALA A 160 -16.96 -18.60 42.51
N ASP A 161 -18.08 -17.92 42.75
CA ASP A 161 -18.93 -18.03 43.93
C ASP A 161 -20.42 -18.12 43.50
N ASP A 162 -21.37 -17.95 44.43
CA ASP A 162 -22.81 -17.99 44.11
C ASP A 162 -23.28 -16.73 43.34
N GLY A 163 -22.41 -15.71 43.22
CA GLY A 163 -22.65 -14.55 42.36
C GLY A 163 -22.20 -14.79 40.93
N LEU A 164 -22.70 -13.95 40.01
CA LEU A 164 -22.35 -14.03 38.60
C LEU A 164 -20.90 -13.59 38.34
N ASP A 165 -20.45 -12.59 39.11
CA ASP A 165 -19.21 -11.83 38.89
C ASP A 165 -18.69 -11.14 40.17
N THR A 166 -18.92 -11.74 41.34
CA THR A 166 -18.60 -11.12 42.65
C THR A 166 -17.41 -11.72 43.38
N GLY A 167 -16.94 -12.90 42.96
CA GLY A 167 -15.92 -13.62 43.71
C GLY A 167 -14.51 -13.01 43.62
N PRO A 168 -13.56 -13.41 44.49
CA PRO A 168 -12.24 -12.77 44.56
C PRO A 168 -11.46 -12.78 43.24
N ILE A 169 -10.80 -11.69 42.88
CA ILE A 169 -9.96 -11.54 41.67
C ILE A 169 -8.72 -12.43 41.80
N LEU A 170 -8.43 -13.17 40.73
CA LEU A 170 -7.18 -13.90 40.53
C LEU A 170 -6.26 -13.10 39.60
N LEU A 171 -6.77 -12.66 38.45
CA LEU A 171 -6.01 -11.94 37.44
C LEU A 171 -6.92 -10.94 36.73
N GLN A 172 -6.42 -9.75 36.44
CA GLN A 172 -7.13 -8.73 35.68
C GLN A 172 -6.16 -8.09 34.68
N ARG A 173 -6.61 -7.88 33.44
CA ARG A 173 -5.82 -7.19 32.40
C ARG A 173 -6.69 -6.14 31.72
N GLU A 174 -6.06 -5.02 31.38
CA GLU A 174 -6.71 -3.88 30.74
C GLU A 174 -6.02 -3.50 29.42
N CYS A 175 -6.75 -2.77 28.58
CA CYS A 175 -6.28 -2.13 27.37
C CYS A 175 -6.98 -0.78 27.18
N ASP A 176 -6.40 0.07 26.33
CA ASP A 176 -7.06 1.31 25.92
C ASP A 176 -8.18 1.02 24.92
N VAL A 177 -9.33 1.67 25.14
CA VAL A 177 -10.46 1.69 24.20
C VAL A 177 -10.19 2.74 23.14
N GLN A 178 -10.07 2.31 21.89
CA GLN A 178 -9.86 3.23 20.76
C GLN A 178 -11.15 4.00 20.46
N PRO A 179 -11.05 5.22 19.88
CA PRO A 179 -12.20 6.07 19.66
C PRO A 179 -13.35 5.41 18.88
N ASN A 180 -13.05 4.50 17.96
CA ASN A 180 -14.02 3.84 17.10
C ASN A 180 -14.09 2.32 17.32
N ASP A 181 -13.55 1.79 18.42
CA ASP A 181 -13.72 0.37 18.74
C ASP A 181 -15.22 0.03 18.84
N THR A 182 -15.63 -1.04 18.14
CA THR A 182 -16.91 -1.72 18.33
C THR A 182 -16.78 -2.87 19.33
N VAL A 183 -17.90 -3.51 19.67
CA VAL A 183 -17.91 -4.70 20.54
C VAL A 183 -17.02 -5.80 19.96
N ASP A 184 -17.10 -6.00 18.65
CA ASP A 184 -16.34 -7.02 17.93
C ASP A 184 -14.85 -6.65 17.81
N ASP A 185 -14.54 -5.38 17.54
CA ASP A 185 -13.14 -4.91 17.48
C ASP A 185 -12.45 -5.12 18.82
N LEU A 186 -13.07 -4.69 19.92
CA LEU A 186 -12.51 -4.83 21.26
C LEU A 186 -12.36 -6.29 21.68
N TYR A 187 -13.35 -7.12 21.33
CA TYR A 187 -13.30 -8.55 21.58
C TYR A 187 -12.15 -9.22 20.84
N ASN A 188 -12.06 -9.05 19.52
CA ASN A 188 -11.08 -9.73 18.68
C ASN A 188 -9.66 -9.17 18.87
N ARG A 189 -9.51 -7.87 19.12
CA ARG A 189 -8.21 -7.21 19.29
C ARG A 189 -7.55 -7.56 20.62
N PHE A 190 -8.32 -7.69 21.70
CA PHE A 190 -7.76 -7.84 23.04
C PHE A 190 -8.42 -8.94 23.88
N LEU A 191 -9.73 -8.88 24.11
CA LEU A 191 -10.40 -9.77 25.09
C LEU A 191 -10.27 -11.25 24.71
N PHE A 192 -10.38 -11.58 23.42
CA PHE A 192 -10.24 -12.93 22.92
C PHE A 192 -8.79 -13.46 23.03
N PRO A 193 -7.80 -12.89 22.30
CA PRO A 193 -6.46 -13.46 22.28
C PRO A 193 -5.75 -13.38 23.64
N GLU A 194 -6.01 -12.33 24.42
CA GLU A 194 -5.34 -12.10 25.69
C GLU A 194 -6.08 -12.77 26.86
N GLY A 195 -7.41 -12.92 26.75
CA GLY A 195 -8.19 -13.74 27.68
C GLY A 195 -7.79 -15.23 27.64
N ILE A 196 -7.51 -15.78 26.46
CA ILE A 196 -7.04 -17.17 26.32
C ILE A 196 -5.73 -17.39 27.09
N LYS A 197 -4.73 -16.53 26.84
CA LYS A 197 -3.42 -16.62 27.51
C LYS A 197 -3.56 -16.47 29.01
N ALA A 198 -4.36 -15.50 29.47
CA ALA A 198 -4.57 -15.26 30.89
C ALA A 198 -5.31 -16.41 31.58
N MET A 199 -6.25 -17.09 30.90
CA MET A 199 -6.91 -18.28 31.45
C MET A 199 -5.93 -19.43 31.66
N VAL A 200 -5.02 -19.65 30.70
CA VAL A 200 -3.96 -20.67 30.82
C VAL A 200 -2.99 -20.30 31.94
N GLU A 201 -2.58 -19.04 32.03
CA GLU A 201 -1.74 -18.52 33.11
C GLU A 201 -2.40 -18.69 34.48
N ALA A 202 -3.69 -18.36 34.61
CA ALA A 202 -4.44 -18.51 35.85
C ALA A 202 -4.45 -19.97 36.33
N VAL A 203 -4.64 -20.93 35.42
CA VAL A 203 -4.54 -22.37 35.75
C VAL A 203 -3.14 -22.74 36.22
N GLN A 204 -2.09 -22.23 35.57
CA GLN A 204 -0.71 -22.52 35.97
C GLN A 204 -0.37 -21.90 37.33
N LEU A 205 -0.83 -20.68 37.62
CA LEU A 205 -0.67 -20.05 38.94
C LEU A 205 -1.31 -20.88 40.04
N ILE A 206 -2.45 -21.52 39.77
CA ILE A 206 -3.12 -22.44 40.71
C ILE A 206 -2.31 -23.72 40.89
N ALA A 207 -1.84 -24.32 39.79
CA ALA A 207 -1.01 -25.54 39.82
C ALA A 207 0.30 -25.34 40.60
N ASP A 208 0.84 -24.12 40.56
CA ASP A 208 2.06 -23.73 41.27
C ASP A 208 1.78 -23.28 42.72
N GLY A 209 0.53 -23.21 43.17
CA GLY A 209 0.15 -22.75 44.50
C GLY A 209 0.36 -21.24 44.73
N LYS A 210 0.41 -20.44 43.65
CA LYS A 210 0.72 -19.00 43.66
C LYS A 210 -0.48 -18.11 43.36
N ALA A 211 -1.64 -18.68 43.02
CA ALA A 211 -2.81 -17.91 42.64
C ALA A 211 -3.37 -17.05 43.80
N PRO A 212 -3.51 -15.73 43.64
CA PRO A 212 -4.03 -14.86 44.69
C PRO A 212 -5.56 -14.92 44.77
N ARG A 213 -6.12 -14.51 45.92
CA ARG A 213 -7.56 -14.32 46.16
C ARG A 213 -7.79 -12.89 46.63
N ILE A 214 -7.86 -11.94 45.68
CA ILE A 214 -7.97 -10.51 45.98
C ILE A 214 -9.46 -10.17 46.13
N PRO A 215 -9.95 -9.72 47.29
CA PRO A 215 -11.34 -9.29 47.43
C PRO A 215 -11.69 -8.18 46.43
N GLN A 216 -12.80 -8.33 45.73
CA GLN A 216 -13.30 -7.28 44.83
C GLN A 216 -13.80 -6.07 45.66
N PRO A 217 -13.54 -4.83 45.23
CA PRO A 217 -14.18 -3.67 45.84
C PRO A 217 -15.67 -3.61 45.47
N GLU A 218 -16.51 -3.11 46.37
CA GLU A 218 -17.93 -2.82 46.08
C GLU A 218 -18.13 -1.38 45.57
N GLU A 219 -17.13 -0.51 45.77
CA GLU A 219 -17.15 0.87 45.31
C GLU A 219 -17.10 0.94 43.78
N GLY A 220 -18.12 1.56 43.17
CA GLY A 220 -18.25 1.69 41.71
C GLY A 220 -18.88 0.49 41.01
N ALA A 221 -19.37 -0.52 41.74
CA ALA A 221 -20.05 -1.67 41.13
C ALA A 221 -21.35 -1.25 40.41
N THR A 222 -21.47 -1.58 39.13
CA THR A 222 -22.66 -1.29 38.31
C THR A 222 -23.27 -2.58 37.79
N TYR A 223 -24.61 -2.67 37.81
CA TYR A 223 -25.39 -3.81 37.30
C TYR A 223 -26.31 -3.32 36.18
N GLU A 224 -25.76 -3.24 34.98
CA GLU A 224 -26.50 -2.78 33.83
C GLU A 224 -27.30 -3.91 33.15
N GLY A 225 -28.41 -3.54 32.51
CA GLY A 225 -29.32 -4.50 31.88
C GLY A 225 -28.71 -5.15 30.62
N ILE A 226 -29.14 -6.38 30.32
CA ILE A 226 -28.73 -7.10 29.11
C ILE A 226 -29.16 -6.30 27.86
N GLN A 227 -28.24 -6.09 26.92
CA GLN A 227 -28.55 -5.44 25.65
C GLN A 227 -29.13 -6.45 24.65
N LYS A 228 -30.30 -6.10 24.11
CA LYS A 228 -31.05 -6.86 23.11
C LYS A 228 -31.61 -5.91 22.05
N LYS A 229 -32.19 -6.43 20.98
CA LYS A 229 -32.71 -5.56 19.92
C LYS A 229 -33.81 -4.65 20.46
N GLU A 230 -34.64 -5.14 21.38
CA GLU A 230 -35.81 -4.41 21.88
C GLU A 230 -35.45 -3.15 22.70
N ASN A 231 -34.25 -3.10 23.29
CA ASN A 231 -33.79 -1.95 24.09
C ASN A 231 -32.60 -1.20 23.47
N ALA A 232 -32.24 -1.51 22.21
CA ALA A 232 -31.17 -0.84 21.46
C ALA A 232 -31.67 0.32 20.57
N GLU A 233 -32.86 0.86 20.84
CA GLU A 233 -33.39 2.02 20.13
C GLU A 233 -32.56 3.27 20.43
N ILE A 234 -32.22 4.05 19.41
CA ILE A 234 -31.43 5.27 19.55
C ILE A 234 -32.28 6.36 20.19
N SER A 235 -31.83 6.86 21.34
CA SER A 235 -32.37 8.08 21.93
C SER A 235 -31.63 9.30 21.37
N TRP A 236 -32.33 10.11 20.59
CA TRP A 236 -31.74 11.22 19.83
C TRP A 236 -31.39 12.47 20.65
N ASP A 237 -31.96 12.62 21.85
CA ASP A 237 -31.68 13.76 22.74
C ASP A 237 -30.38 13.53 23.54
N GLN A 238 -29.27 13.39 22.81
CA GLN A 238 -27.97 13.11 23.39
C GLN A 238 -26.84 13.85 22.63
N PRO A 239 -25.69 14.14 23.29
CA PRO A 239 -24.51 14.67 22.61
C PRO A 239 -23.97 13.71 21.54
N ALA A 240 -23.28 14.22 20.53
CA ALA A 240 -22.79 13.39 19.42
C ALA A 240 -21.87 12.24 19.88
N ALA A 241 -21.09 12.46 20.95
CA ALA A 241 -20.26 11.44 21.57
C ALA A 241 -21.06 10.29 22.20
N ALA A 242 -22.20 10.60 22.83
CA ALA A 242 -23.07 9.60 23.42
C ALA A 242 -23.80 8.79 22.35
N LEU A 243 -24.27 9.44 21.28
CA LEU A 243 -24.83 8.75 20.10
C LEU A 243 -23.81 7.80 19.46
N HIS A 244 -22.57 8.26 19.29
CA HIS A 244 -21.48 7.45 18.75
C HIS A 244 -21.19 6.24 19.65
N ASN A 245 -21.09 6.45 20.96
CA ASN A 245 -20.90 5.38 21.93
C ASN A 245 -22.04 4.37 21.95
N TRP A 246 -23.28 4.85 21.82
CA TRP A 246 -24.45 3.99 21.72
C TRP A 246 -24.41 3.13 20.46
N ILE A 247 -24.09 3.70 19.31
CA ILE A 247 -24.02 2.98 18.04
C ILE A 247 -22.89 1.93 18.07
N ARG A 248 -21.65 2.34 18.37
CA ARG A 248 -20.50 1.41 18.41
C ARG A 248 -20.63 0.34 19.50
N GLY A 249 -21.28 0.67 20.62
CA GLY A 249 -21.55 -0.26 21.71
C GLY A 249 -22.61 -1.30 21.37
N HIS A 250 -23.36 -1.13 20.28
CA HIS A 250 -24.29 -2.12 19.76
C HIS A 250 -23.85 -2.71 18.42
N ASP A 251 -22.67 -2.36 17.91
CA ASP A 251 -22.16 -2.81 16.61
C ASP A 251 -21.44 -4.17 16.74
N LYS A 252 -21.86 -5.28 16.10
CA LYS A 252 -23.10 -5.49 15.31
C LYS A 252 -24.28 -6.02 16.12
N VAL A 253 -24.05 -6.47 17.35
CA VAL A 253 -25.04 -7.18 18.17
C VAL A 253 -25.36 -6.37 19.42
N PRO A 254 -26.63 -6.03 19.66
CA PRO A 254 -27.82 -6.33 18.84
C PRO A 254 -28.07 -5.36 17.66
N GLY A 255 -27.27 -4.29 17.53
CA GLY A 255 -27.38 -3.25 16.50
C GLY A 255 -28.30 -2.10 16.93
N ALA A 256 -27.73 -0.90 17.08
CA ALA A 256 -28.47 0.32 17.42
C ALA A 256 -29.40 0.75 16.28
N TRP A 257 -30.67 1.04 16.57
CA TRP A 257 -31.67 1.25 15.53
C TRP A 257 -32.60 2.44 15.78
N THR A 258 -33.21 2.94 14.72
CA THR A 258 -34.28 3.95 14.73
C THR A 258 -35.29 3.64 13.62
N MET A 259 -36.37 4.43 13.54
CA MET A 259 -37.28 4.41 12.39
C MET A 259 -36.89 5.48 11.36
N ILE A 260 -36.68 5.07 10.10
CA ILE A 260 -36.51 5.95 8.95
C ILE A 260 -37.55 5.53 7.90
N ASP A 261 -38.32 6.48 7.37
CA ASP A 261 -39.37 6.24 6.36
C ASP A 261 -40.35 5.10 6.70
N GLY A 262 -40.65 4.92 8.00
CA GLY A 262 -41.56 3.90 8.49
C GLY A 262 -40.97 2.49 8.61
N GLN A 263 -39.67 2.31 8.31
CA GLN A 263 -38.94 1.05 8.47
C GLN A 263 -37.93 1.13 9.61
N ARG A 264 -37.69 0.00 10.29
CA ARG A 264 -36.61 -0.12 11.26
C ARG A 264 -35.26 -0.15 10.54
N THR A 265 -34.38 0.79 10.85
CA THR A 265 -33.03 0.90 10.28
C THR A 265 -31.98 0.85 11.38
N THR A 266 -31.00 -0.03 11.22
CA THR A 266 -29.90 -0.28 12.16
C THR A 266 -28.61 0.37 11.65
N PHE A 267 -27.85 1.00 12.54
CA PHE A 267 -26.72 1.86 12.21
C PHE A 267 -25.41 1.16 12.58
N TYR A 268 -24.40 1.23 11.70
CA TYR A 268 -23.10 0.59 11.92
C TYR A 268 -21.93 1.47 11.45
N GLY A 269 -20.76 1.24 12.06
CA GLY A 269 -19.51 1.90 11.75
C GLY A 269 -19.56 3.41 12.03
N SER A 270 -19.93 3.78 13.26
CA SER A 270 -19.97 5.18 13.66
C SER A 270 -18.57 5.77 13.91
N SER A 271 -18.40 7.06 13.65
CA SER A 271 -17.19 7.81 14.01
C SER A 271 -17.51 9.28 14.26
N LEU A 272 -16.88 9.91 15.24
CA LEU A 272 -17.01 11.36 15.45
C LEU A 272 -16.40 12.15 14.29
N LEU A 273 -17.04 13.27 13.94
CA LEU A 273 -16.58 14.18 12.88
C LEU A 273 -16.22 15.54 13.46
N ASP A 274 -15.01 15.99 13.16
CA ASP A 274 -14.53 17.35 13.44
C ASP A 274 -14.50 18.17 12.14
N GLY A 275 -14.96 19.42 12.19
CA GLY A 275 -14.91 20.35 11.04
C GLY A 275 -16.27 20.88 10.59
N SER A 276 -16.32 21.44 9.38
CA SER A 276 -17.54 21.99 8.78
C SER A 276 -18.49 20.89 8.29
N VAL A 277 -19.79 21.16 8.31
CA VAL A 277 -20.83 20.24 7.81
C VAL A 277 -20.56 19.90 6.34
N PRO A 278 -20.32 18.61 5.99
CA PRO A 278 -20.10 18.22 4.61
C PRO A 278 -21.37 18.36 3.76
N PRO A 279 -21.26 18.67 2.45
CA PRO A 279 -22.41 18.71 1.56
C PRO A 279 -23.05 17.33 1.45
N GLY A 280 -24.39 17.28 1.55
CA GLY A 280 -25.16 16.05 1.50
C GLY A 280 -26.65 16.32 1.32
N LYS A 281 -27.40 15.26 1.03
CA LYS A 281 -28.86 15.31 0.90
C LYS A 281 -29.51 15.03 2.26
N GLU A 282 -30.47 15.86 2.66
CA GLU A 282 -31.18 15.72 3.93
C GLU A 282 -32.01 14.44 4.00
N LEU A 283 -31.88 13.72 5.10
CA LEU A 283 -32.64 12.53 5.47
C LEU A 283 -33.38 12.80 6.78
N PRO A 284 -34.72 12.98 6.73
CA PRO A 284 -35.52 13.14 7.94
C PRO A 284 -35.46 11.87 8.80
N ILE A 285 -35.05 12.01 10.07
CA ILE A 285 -35.02 10.90 11.03
C ILE A 285 -35.89 11.29 12.22
N LYS A 286 -36.89 10.46 12.54
CA LYS A 286 -37.84 10.74 13.61
C LYS A 286 -37.10 10.89 14.96
N GLY A 287 -37.35 12.02 15.65
CA GLY A 287 -36.75 12.31 16.95
C GLY A 287 -35.45 13.13 16.91
N THR A 288 -34.86 13.35 15.73
CA THR A 288 -33.68 14.21 15.58
C THR A 288 -34.05 15.70 15.57
N ALA A 289 -33.22 16.55 16.17
CA ALA A 289 -33.40 18.01 16.13
C ALA A 289 -33.02 18.64 14.78
N LYS A 290 -32.15 17.96 14.03
CA LYS A 290 -31.75 18.29 12.65
C LYS A 290 -31.81 17.03 11.80
N PRO A 291 -32.25 17.12 10.53
CA PRO A 291 -32.19 15.97 9.64
C PRO A 291 -30.76 15.45 9.51
N GLY A 292 -30.61 14.14 9.34
CA GLY A 292 -29.33 13.56 8.97
C GLY A 292 -28.93 14.02 7.56
N LEU A 293 -27.65 13.98 7.23
CA LEU A 293 -27.17 14.31 5.89
C LEU A 293 -26.51 13.09 5.25
N VAL A 294 -27.09 12.58 4.17
CA VAL A 294 -26.48 11.55 3.33
C VAL A 294 -25.42 12.20 2.47
N THR A 295 -24.16 11.88 2.74
CA THR A 295 -22.98 12.40 2.04
C THR A 295 -22.31 11.29 1.26
N LYS A 296 -21.33 11.62 0.40
CA LYS A 296 -20.50 10.63 -0.28
C LYS A 296 -19.77 9.64 0.68
N ASN A 297 -19.56 10.04 1.93
CA ASN A 297 -18.80 9.26 2.92
C ASN A 297 -19.69 8.47 3.89
N GLY A 298 -21.01 8.68 3.86
CA GLY A 298 -21.96 8.06 4.80
C GLY A 298 -23.03 9.03 5.29
N LEU A 299 -23.82 8.61 6.28
CA LEU A 299 -24.87 9.40 6.91
C LEU A 299 -24.30 10.19 8.08
N VAL A 300 -24.29 11.52 7.98
CA VAL A 300 -23.93 12.42 9.08
C VAL A 300 -25.14 12.67 9.96
N LEU A 301 -24.95 12.52 11.27
CA LEU A 301 -25.95 12.76 12.31
C LEU A 301 -25.45 13.87 13.23
N PHE A 302 -26.40 14.53 13.91
CA PHE A 302 -26.12 15.66 14.79
C PHE A 302 -26.54 15.33 16.23
N GLY A 303 -25.62 15.52 17.18
CA GLY A 303 -25.97 15.51 18.59
C GLY A 303 -26.70 16.79 19.02
N ASN A 304 -27.33 16.75 20.20
CA ASN A 304 -27.98 17.93 20.79
C ASN A 304 -26.98 19.05 21.19
N ASP A 305 -25.68 18.74 21.25
CA ASP A 305 -24.56 19.66 21.44
C ASP A 305 -24.08 20.33 20.13
N GLY A 306 -24.75 20.03 19.01
CA GLY A 306 -24.42 20.55 17.68
C GLY A 306 -23.20 19.92 17.02
N LYS A 307 -22.54 18.96 17.68
CA LYS A 307 -21.43 18.18 17.11
C LYS A 307 -21.96 17.08 16.20
N MET A 308 -21.05 16.52 15.40
CA MET A 308 -21.41 15.57 14.34
C MET A 308 -20.79 14.20 14.58
N LEU A 309 -21.49 13.17 14.09
CA LEU A 309 -20.97 11.83 13.90
C LEU A 309 -21.35 11.31 12.51
N LEU A 310 -20.52 10.44 11.95
CA LEU A 310 -20.76 9.72 10.70
C LEU A 310 -21.21 8.30 11.01
N VAL A 311 -22.14 7.77 10.21
CA VAL A 311 -22.51 6.34 10.16
C VAL A 311 -22.22 5.83 8.76
N ARG A 312 -21.46 4.75 8.66
CA ARG A 312 -21.00 4.22 7.37
C ARG A 312 -22.01 3.30 6.70
N ASN A 313 -22.69 2.46 7.48
CA ASN A 313 -23.59 1.45 6.93
C ASN A 313 -24.95 1.47 7.65
N LEU A 314 -25.98 1.16 6.88
CA LEU A 314 -27.35 1.00 7.35
C LEU A 314 -27.82 -0.42 7.05
N GLN A 315 -28.58 -1.02 7.96
CA GLN A 315 -29.28 -2.27 7.70
C GLN A 315 -30.77 -2.13 7.94
N PHE A 316 -31.57 -2.62 7.00
CA PHE A 316 -33.01 -2.58 7.06
C PHE A 316 -33.59 -3.83 7.72
N GLU A 317 -34.89 -3.82 7.98
CA GLU A 317 -35.62 -4.89 8.68
C GLU A 317 -35.59 -6.23 7.93
N ASP A 318 -35.48 -6.20 6.60
CA ASP A 318 -35.27 -7.36 5.73
C ASP A 318 -33.85 -7.97 5.84
N GLY A 319 -32.96 -7.33 6.60
CA GLY A 319 -31.56 -7.73 6.79
C GLY A 319 -30.60 -7.20 5.72
N ARG A 320 -31.09 -6.46 4.70
CA ARG A 320 -30.30 -5.82 3.65
C ARG A 320 -29.41 -4.74 4.26
N MET A 321 -28.11 -4.80 3.97
CA MET A 321 -27.14 -3.81 4.42
C MET A 321 -26.65 -2.98 3.24
N ILE A 322 -26.61 -1.65 3.38
CA ILE A 322 -26.11 -0.74 2.36
C ILE A 322 -25.08 0.22 2.95
N PRO A 323 -24.15 0.74 2.13
CA PRO A 323 -23.44 1.96 2.45
C PRO A 323 -24.45 3.09 2.68
N ALA A 324 -24.32 3.80 3.79
CA ALA A 324 -25.24 4.89 4.15
C ALA A 324 -25.23 6.02 3.09
N SER A 325 -24.11 6.19 2.37
CA SER A 325 -23.96 7.13 1.26
C SER A 325 -24.85 6.82 0.05
N LYS A 326 -25.37 5.59 -0.04
CA LYS A 326 -26.23 5.12 -1.13
C LYS A 326 -27.71 5.10 -0.76
N TYR A 327 -28.10 5.65 0.40
CA TYR A 327 -29.50 5.63 0.87
C TYR A 327 -30.51 6.15 -0.17
N PHE A 328 -30.21 7.24 -0.87
CA PHE A 328 -31.11 7.79 -1.88
C PHE A 328 -31.02 7.13 -3.27
N SER A 329 -30.13 6.16 -3.44
CA SER A 329 -29.97 5.36 -4.66
C SER A 329 -30.57 3.95 -4.50
N MET A 330 -31.33 3.72 -3.43
CA MET A 330 -31.92 2.40 -3.11
C MET A 330 -32.90 1.89 -4.18
N ASP A 331 -33.55 2.78 -4.92
CA ASP A 331 -34.48 2.42 -6.00
C ASP A 331 -33.76 1.93 -7.27
N GLU A 332 -32.44 2.09 -7.39
CA GLU A 332 -31.64 1.55 -8.50
C GLU A 332 -31.06 0.14 -8.20
N MET A 333 -31.30 -0.42 -7.01
CA MET A 333 -30.81 -1.74 -6.59
C MET A 333 -31.95 -2.76 -6.41
N SER A 334 -32.74 -2.99 -7.46
CA SER A 334 -33.67 -4.12 -7.50
C SER A 334 -32.91 -5.46 -7.55
N SER A 335 -33.46 -6.49 -6.89
CA SER A 335 -33.04 -7.87 -7.09
C SER A 335 -33.17 -8.20 -8.57
N VAL A 336 -32.10 -8.70 -9.17
CA VAL A 336 -32.09 -8.99 -10.59
C VAL A 336 -32.90 -10.26 -10.83
N GLU A 337 -33.91 -10.20 -11.71
CA GLU A 337 -34.68 -11.39 -12.09
C GLU A 337 -33.77 -12.35 -12.87
N LEU A 338 -33.56 -13.55 -12.32
CA LEU A 338 -32.69 -14.56 -12.91
C LEU A 338 -33.31 -15.14 -14.19
N THR A 339 -32.52 -15.23 -15.26
CA THR A 339 -32.88 -16.01 -16.45
C THR A 339 -32.90 -17.51 -16.12
N GLU A 340 -33.50 -18.35 -16.97
CA GLU A 340 -33.51 -19.80 -16.75
C GLU A 340 -32.09 -20.41 -16.70
N GLU A 341 -31.15 -19.82 -17.44
CA GLU A 341 -29.74 -20.21 -17.40
C GLU A 341 -29.08 -19.84 -16.05
N GLU A 342 -29.37 -18.66 -15.52
CA GLU A 342 -28.84 -18.20 -14.24
C GLU A 342 -29.48 -18.90 -13.04
N LYS A 343 -30.75 -19.31 -13.14
CA LYS A 343 -31.38 -20.19 -12.15
C LYS A 343 -30.66 -21.53 -12.09
N LYS A 344 -30.28 -22.08 -13.24
CA LYS A 344 -29.50 -23.32 -13.31
C LYS A 344 -28.12 -23.12 -12.69
N MET A 345 -27.42 -22.03 -13.03
CA MET A 345 -26.14 -21.66 -12.40
C MET A 345 -26.28 -21.50 -10.89
N ALA A 346 -27.34 -20.86 -10.40
CA ALA A 346 -27.60 -20.70 -8.98
C ALA A 346 -27.81 -22.05 -8.28
N GLU A 347 -28.53 -23.00 -8.89
CA GLU A 347 -28.68 -24.36 -8.35
C GLU A 347 -27.35 -25.15 -8.34
N ASP A 348 -26.52 -25.00 -9.38
CA ASP A 348 -25.19 -25.60 -9.42
C ASP A 348 -24.29 -25.05 -8.30
N ILE A 349 -24.31 -23.73 -8.08
CA ILE A 349 -23.60 -23.06 -6.98
C ILE A 349 -24.18 -23.46 -5.61
N LYS A 350 -25.51 -23.65 -5.52
CA LYS A 350 -26.17 -24.17 -4.32
C LYS A 350 -25.66 -25.57 -3.95
N SER A 351 -25.39 -26.41 -4.94
CA SER A 351 -24.80 -27.73 -4.76
C SER A 351 -23.36 -27.64 -4.22
N ILE A 352 -22.55 -26.71 -4.74
CA ILE A 352 -21.19 -26.43 -4.22
C ILE A 352 -21.27 -25.99 -2.75
N TRP A 353 -22.15 -25.03 -2.44
CA TRP A 353 -22.38 -24.58 -1.06
C TRP A 353 -22.80 -25.73 -0.15
N LYS A 354 -23.69 -26.61 -0.62
CA LYS A 354 -24.13 -27.80 0.12
C LYS A 354 -22.98 -28.80 0.33
N GLY A 355 -22.09 -28.95 -0.63
CA GLY A 355 -20.92 -29.84 -0.56
C GLY A 355 -19.82 -29.33 0.38
N ILE A 356 -19.73 -28.00 0.57
CA ILE A 356 -18.83 -27.36 1.52
C ILE A 356 -19.47 -27.32 2.91
N LEU A 357 -20.68 -26.79 2.99
CA LEU A 357 -21.50 -26.66 4.20
C LEU A 357 -22.30 -27.96 4.45
N SER A 358 -21.58 -29.08 4.53
CA SER A 358 -22.16 -30.41 4.69
C SER A 358 -23.07 -30.57 5.92
N ASN A 359 -22.91 -29.69 6.92
CA ASN A 359 -23.71 -29.61 8.14
C ASN A 359 -25.02 -28.79 7.99
N VAL A 360 -25.24 -28.09 6.88
CA VAL A 360 -26.44 -27.29 6.64
C VAL A 360 -27.47 -28.12 5.89
N ALA A 361 -28.65 -28.34 6.45
CA ALA A 361 -29.67 -29.24 5.88
C ALA A 361 -30.20 -28.77 4.52
N VAL A 362 -30.45 -27.46 4.36
CA VAL A 362 -30.91 -26.83 3.11
C VAL A 362 -30.15 -25.53 2.93
N ILE A 363 -29.63 -25.29 1.72
CA ILE A 363 -29.07 -24.00 1.34
C ILE A 363 -30.20 -23.16 0.75
N ASP A 364 -30.61 -22.14 1.47
CA ASP A 364 -31.54 -21.09 1.02
C ASP A 364 -30.84 -19.73 0.93
N ASP A 365 -31.52 -18.72 0.38
CA ASP A 365 -30.98 -17.37 0.15
C ASP A 365 -30.47 -16.67 1.40
N THR A 366 -30.92 -17.10 2.59
CA THR A 366 -30.50 -16.52 3.87
C THR A 366 -29.29 -17.23 4.49
N THR A 367 -28.89 -18.37 3.93
CA THR A 367 -27.77 -19.19 4.41
C THR A 367 -26.48 -18.38 4.34
N ASP A 368 -25.81 -18.19 5.47
CA ASP A 368 -24.56 -17.43 5.56
C ASP A 368 -23.36 -18.40 5.57
N PHE A 369 -22.44 -18.24 4.63
CA PHE A 369 -21.32 -19.14 4.34
C PHE A 369 -20.41 -19.34 5.56
N PHE A 370 -19.98 -18.24 6.19
CA PHE A 370 -19.04 -18.29 7.31
C PHE A 370 -19.73 -18.66 8.61
N LYS A 371 -20.94 -18.14 8.87
CA LYS A 371 -21.71 -18.53 10.07
C LYS A 371 -22.09 -20.01 10.03
N SER A 372 -22.26 -20.56 8.84
CA SER A 372 -22.51 -21.99 8.65
C SER A 372 -21.28 -22.86 8.91
N GLY A 373 -20.09 -22.28 8.94
CA GLY A 373 -18.84 -22.94 9.37
C GLY A 373 -17.75 -23.03 8.31
N ALA A 374 -17.90 -22.36 7.17
CA ALA A 374 -16.83 -22.29 6.17
C ALA A 374 -15.62 -21.51 6.67
N SER A 375 -14.43 -21.98 6.32
CA SER A 375 -13.13 -21.35 6.58
C SER A 375 -12.60 -20.62 5.34
N SER A 376 -11.48 -19.92 5.47
CA SER A 376 -10.81 -19.28 4.32
C SER A 376 -10.34 -20.29 3.26
N MET A 377 -10.08 -21.55 3.62
CA MET A 377 -9.77 -22.60 2.63
C MET A 377 -11.01 -22.98 1.82
N ASP A 378 -12.19 -22.95 2.45
CA ASP A 378 -13.45 -23.28 1.80
C ASP A 378 -13.87 -22.20 0.79
N VAL A 379 -13.49 -20.94 1.02
CA VAL A 379 -13.65 -19.84 0.04
C VAL A 379 -12.91 -20.15 -1.25
N VAL A 380 -11.65 -20.60 -1.15
CA VAL A 380 -10.83 -20.95 -2.32
C VAL A 380 -11.43 -22.14 -3.05
N ARG A 381 -11.83 -23.18 -2.32
CA ARG A 381 -12.52 -24.35 -2.89
C ARG A 381 -13.78 -23.95 -3.64
N MET A 382 -14.61 -23.10 -3.03
CA MET A 382 -15.85 -22.63 -3.64
C MET A 382 -15.60 -21.88 -4.94
N ILE A 383 -14.65 -20.93 -4.95
CA ILE A 383 -14.33 -20.15 -6.15
C ILE A 383 -13.83 -21.05 -7.28
N GLU A 384 -12.95 -22.02 -6.98
CA GLU A 384 -12.42 -22.92 -7.99
C GLU A 384 -13.48 -23.89 -8.54
N GLU A 385 -14.37 -24.41 -7.69
CA GLU A 385 -15.50 -25.24 -8.15
C GLU A 385 -16.49 -24.41 -9.00
N ILE A 386 -16.75 -23.14 -8.65
CA ILE A 386 -17.58 -22.25 -9.46
C ILE A 386 -16.94 -21.97 -10.82
N LYS A 387 -15.62 -21.73 -10.89
CA LYS A 387 -14.90 -21.53 -12.16
C LYS A 387 -14.94 -22.75 -13.07
N GLN A 388 -15.00 -23.96 -12.52
CA GLN A 388 -15.15 -25.17 -13.32
C GLN A 388 -16.53 -25.27 -13.99
N ILE A 389 -17.57 -24.75 -13.33
CA ILE A 389 -18.93 -24.72 -13.86
C ILE A 389 -19.14 -23.51 -14.79
N CYS A 390 -18.47 -22.39 -14.49
CA CYS A 390 -18.57 -21.14 -15.23
C CYS A 390 -17.16 -20.57 -15.50
N SER A 391 -16.54 -21.01 -16.59
CA SER A 391 -15.15 -20.66 -16.92
C SER A 391 -14.93 -19.18 -17.28
N THR A 392 -16.00 -18.44 -17.55
CA THR A 392 -15.96 -17.01 -17.92
C THR A 392 -16.09 -16.08 -16.71
N LEU A 393 -16.40 -16.61 -15.53
CA LEU A 393 -16.66 -15.80 -14.33
C LEU A 393 -15.37 -15.56 -13.52
N GLU A 394 -15.00 -14.30 -13.33
CA GLU A 394 -13.90 -13.91 -12.45
C GLU A 394 -14.42 -13.61 -11.03
N LEU A 395 -14.21 -14.54 -10.10
CA LEU A 395 -14.48 -14.36 -8.67
C LEU A 395 -13.18 -14.25 -7.87
N GLN A 396 -13.16 -13.33 -6.91
CA GLN A 396 -12.12 -13.14 -5.90
C GLN A 396 -12.61 -13.54 -4.52
N ASN A 397 -11.69 -13.79 -3.60
CA ASN A 397 -12.03 -14.14 -2.22
C ASN A 397 -12.90 -13.05 -1.55
N GLU A 398 -12.64 -11.78 -1.88
CA GLU A 398 -13.39 -10.63 -1.35
C GLU A 398 -14.87 -10.65 -1.73
N ASP A 399 -15.22 -11.14 -2.93
CA ASP A 399 -16.62 -11.25 -3.36
C ASP A 399 -17.43 -12.14 -2.42
N VAL A 400 -16.79 -13.20 -1.89
CA VAL A 400 -17.39 -14.12 -0.92
C VAL A 400 -17.48 -13.50 0.47
N TYR A 401 -16.46 -12.74 0.88
CA TYR A 401 -16.47 -12.04 2.16
C TYR A 401 -17.50 -10.91 2.22
N MET A 402 -17.75 -10.24 1.09
CA MET A 402 -18.68 -9.12 0.97
C MET A 402 -20.13 -9.57 0.77
N ALA A 403 -20.36 -10.72 0.15
CA ALA A 403 -21.67 -11.34 -0.01
C ALA A 403 -21.71 -12.72 0.68
N PRO A 404 -21.65 -12.78 2.01
CA PRO A 404 -21.55 -14.05 2.72
C PRO A 404 -22.86 -14.85 2.73
N LYS A 405 -24.00 -14.27 2.36
CA LYS A 405 -25.29 -14.99 2.26
C LYS A 405 -25.52 -15.52 0.86
N PHE A 406 -26.11 -16.70 0.73
CA PHE A 406 -26.31 -17.36 -0.55
C PHE A 406 -27.07 -16.48 -1.56
N GLY A 407 -28.17 -15.84 -1.15
CA GLY A 407 -28.96 -14.98 -2.03
C GLY A 407 -28.16 -13.77 -2.52
N ASP A 408 -27.47 -13.09 -1.61
CA ASP A 408 -26.59 -11.95 -1.92
C ASP A 408 -25.41 -12.37 -2.80
N PHE A 409 -24.86 -13.57 -2.56
CA PHE A 409 -23.79 -14.16 -3.32
C PHE A 409 -24.24 -14.48 -4.74
N ILE A 410 -25.41 -15.10 -4.93
CA ILE A 410 -25.98 -15.35 -6.26
C ILE A 410 -26.25 -14.03 -6.99
N GLN A 411 -26.77 -13.00 -6.32
CA GLN A 411 -26.93 -11.68 -6.93
C GLN A 411 -25.57 -11.11 -7.38
N THR A 412 -24.53 -11.25 -6.56
CA THR A 412 -23.15 -10.83 -6.89
C THR A 412 -22.58 -11.62 -8.07
N VAL A 413 -22.73 -12.94 -8.07
CA VAL A 413 -22.30 -13.83 -9.15
C VAL A 413 -23.03 -13.51 -10.44
N VAL A 414 -24.35 -13.35 -10.41
CA VAL A 414 -25.17 -13.08 -11.60
C VAL A 414 -24.86 -11.71 -12.16
N ARG A 415 -24.68 -10.69 -11.31
CA ARG A 415 -24.21 -9.38 -11.75
C ARG A 415 -22.84 -9.47 -12.42
N LYS A 416 -21.88 -10.22 -11.86
CA LYS A 416 -20.58 -10.46 -12.52
C LYS A 416 -20.71 -11.25 -13.82
N TYR A 417 -21.57 -12.26 -13.86
CA TYR A 417 -21.83 -13.10 -15.04
C TYR A 417 -22.45 -12.30 -16.19
N ARG A 418 -23.39 -11.41 -15.88
CA ARG A 418 -24.00 -10.47 -16.83
C ARG A 418 -23.08 -9.33 -17.25
N GLY A 419 -21.95 -9.17 -16.56
CA GLY A 419 -21.10 -7.99 -16.70
C GLY A 419 -21.75 -6.71 -16.14
N GLU A 420 -22.67 -6.80 -15.18
CA GLU A 420 -23.19 -5.66 -14.39
C GLU A 420 -22.23 -5.22 -13.27
N ASP A 421 -21.27 -6.09 -12.89
CA ASP A 421 -20.01 -5.67 -12.26
C ASP A 421 -19.01 -5.20 -13.33
N THR A 422 -19.53 -4.64 -14.44
CA THR A 422 -18.70 -3.87 -15.35
C THR A 422 -18.04 -2.82 -14.48
N LYS A 423 -16.72 -2.98 -14.29
CA LYS A 423 -15.82 -1.84 -14.15
C LYS A 423 -16.44 -0.76 -15.03
N GLU A 424 -16.93 0.33 -14.42
CA GLU A 424 -17.45 1.49 -15.16
C GLU A 424 -16.62 1.59 -16.43
N GLU A 425 -17.25 1.37 -17.58
CA GLU A 425 -16.51 1.29 -18.84
C GLU A 425 -15.66 2.55 -18.88
N LEU A 426 -14.33 2.39 -18.97
CA LEU A 426 -13.44 3.53 -18.90
C LEU A 426 -13.71 4.37 -20.15
N VAL A 427 -14.55 5.40 -19.99
CA VAL A 427 -14.85 6.35 -21.04
C VAL A 427 -13.62 7.24 -21.17
N VAL A 428 -12.98 7.15 -22.33
CA VAL A 428 -11.82 7.95 -22.66
C VAL A 428 -12.07 8.63 -23.99
N ASP A 429 -11.95 9.95 -23.99
CA ASP A 429 -11.86 10.70 -25.22
C ASP A 429 -10.44 10.62 -25.78
N TYR A 430 -10.33 10.19 -27.03
CA TYR A 430 -9.04 9.99 -27.70
C TYR A 430 -8.82 11.00 -28.82
N VAL A 431 -7.61 11.53 -28.90
CA VAL A 431 -7.06 11.96 -30.18
C VAL A 431 -6.57 10.71 -30.90
N THR A 432 -7.14 10.44 -32.08
CA THR A 432 -6.78 9.28 -32.90
C THR A 432 -5.93 9.73 -34.09
N LYS A 433 -4.86 9.00 -34.38
CA LYS A 433 -3.96 9.27 -35.51
C LYS A 433 -3.56 7.98 -36.21
N GLU A 434 -3.72 7.95 -37.53
CA GLU A 434 -3.17 6.90 -38.40
C GLU A 434 -1.69 7.21 -38.67
N VAL A 435 -0.79 6.49 -38.02
CA VAL A 435 0.66 6.74 -38.09
C VAL A 435 1.43 5.46 -37.80
N ASN A 436 2.63 5.30 -38.40
CA ASN A 436 3.50 4.14 -38.17
C ASN A 436 2.78 2.78 -38.40
N ASN A 437 1.88 2.73 -39.39
CA ASN A 437 1.05 1.58 -39.75
C ASN A 437 0.11 1.09 -38.63
N MET A 438 -0.35 1.99 -37.76
CA MET A 438 -1.33 1.69 -36.72
C MET A 438 -2.24 2.89 -36.44
N THR A 439 -3.42 2.60 -35.89
CA THR A 439 -4.31 3.59 -35.28
C THR A 439 -3.85 3.85 -33.85
N VAL A 440 -3.17 4.97 -33.64
CA VAL A 440 -2.73 5.39 -32.29
C VAL A 440 -3.87 6.14 -31.60
N LYS A 441 -4.21 5.74 -30.37
CA LYS A 441 -5.25 6.37 -29.54
C LYS A 441 -4.62 7.03 -28.31
N MET A 442 -4.66 8.35 -28.26
CA MET A 442 -4.03 9.17 -27.22
C MET A 442 -5.08 9.85 -26.33
N PRO A 443 -5.16 9.50 -25.04
CA PRO A 443 -5.89 10.30 -24.08
C PRO A 443 -5.22 11.68 -23.94
N TYR A 444 -6.02 12.74 -23.76
CA TYR A 444 -5.53 14.12 -23.68
C TYR A 444 -6.03 14.90 -22.46
N GLN A 445 -6.85 14.25 -21.62
CA GLN A 445 -7.44 14.82 -20.42
C GLN A 445 -6.59 14.55 -19.18
N CYS A 446 -6.83 15.28 -18.07
CA CYS A 446 -6.23 14.91 -16.79
C CYS A 446 -6.81 13.57 -16.31
N PHE A 447 -5.99 12.75 -15.66
CA PHE A 447 -6.43 11.47 -15.10
C PHE A 447 -6.52 11.58 -13.58
N ILE A 448 -7.73 11.58 -13.04
CA ILE A 448 -7.99 11.78 -11.61
C ILE A 448 -8.99 10.72 -11.15
N ASN A 449 -8.65 10.04 -10.05
CA ASN A 449 -9.52 9.05 -9.42
C ASN A 449 -10.02 7.93 -10.37
N GLY A 450 -9.16 7.47 -11.29
CA GLY A 450 -9.51 6.42 -12.24
C GLY A 450 -10.29 6.88 -13.47
N GLN A 451 -10.47 8.19 -13.68
CA GLN A 451 -11.23 8.75 -14.80
C GLN A 451 -10.43 9.82 -15.55
N PHE A 452 -10.67 9.93 -16.85
CA PHE A 452 -10.19 11.05 -17.65
C PHE A 452 -11.19 12.20 -17.57
N MET A 453 -10.72 13.40 -17.24
CA MET A 453 -11.54 14.59 -17.07
C MET A 453 -10.84 15.86 -17.57
N ASP A 454 -11.63 16.75 -18.14
CA ASP A 454 -11.18 18.10 -18.48
C ASP A 454 -10.74 18.86 -17.22
N ALA A 455 -9.87 19.84 -17.41
CA ALA A 455 -9.52 20.78 -16.35
C ALA A 455 -10.78 21.54 -15.90
N GLU A 456 -10.90 21.82 -14.60
CA GLU A 456 -12.09 22.45 -14.02
C GLU A 456 -12.42 23.83 -14.62
N ASP A 457 -11.41 24.58 -15.07
CA ASP A 457 -11.60 25.87 -15.75
C ASP A 457 -11.69 25.76 -17.28
N GLY A 458 -11.75 24.53 -17.82
CA GLY A 458 -11.87 24.22 -19.24
C GLY A 458 -10.62 24.56 -20.09
N LYS A 459 -9.50 24.95 -19.46
CA LYS A 459 -8.31 25.36 -20.22
C LYS A 459 -7.59 24.17 -20.82
N THR A 460 -7.01 24.40 -21.99
CA THR A 460 -6.16 23.46 -22.71
C THR A 460 -4.90 24.15 -23.23
N TYR A 461 -3.91 23.36 -23.65
CA TYR A 461 -2.74 23.82 -24.38
C TYR A 461 -2.37 22.83 -25.48
N ASP A 462 -1.62 23.28 -26.49
CA ASP A 462 -1.22 22.44 -27.61
C ASP A 462 0.04 21.62 -27.27
N SER A 463 -0.02 20.29 -27.44
CA SER A 463 1.21 19.48 -27.56
C SER A 463 1.70 19.52 -29.01
N ILE A 464 3.01 19.67 -29.20
CA ILE A 464 3.62 19.98 -30.50
C ILE A 464 4.52 18.84 -30.95
N ASN A 465 4.38 18.39 -32.19
CA ASN A 465 5.28 17.42 -32.80
C ASN A 465 6.60 18.11 -33.18
N PRO A 466 7.74 17.72 -32.58
CA PRO A 466 9.01 18.37 -32.88
C PRO A 466 9.54 18.08 -34.29
N THR A 467 8.99 17.08 -34.98
CA THR A 467 9.43 16.69 -36.33
C THR A 467 9.03 17.70 -37.40
N ASP A 468 7.91 18.40 -37.20
CA ASP A 468 7.35 19.33 -38.19
C ASP A 468 6.81 20.64 -37.58
N GLY A 469 6.67 20.72 -36.25
CA GLY A 469 6.10 21.86 -35.53
C GLY A 469 4.57 21.89 -35.51
N SER A 470 3.90 20.83 -35.95
CA SER A 470 2.43 20.74 -35.96
C SER A 470 1.86 20.42 -34.58
N VAL A 471 0.59 20.76 -34.35
CA VAL A 471 -0.13 20.40 -33.12
C VAL A 471 -0.55 18.93 -33.20
N ILE A 472 -0.21 18.14 -32.16
CA ILE A 472 -0.62 16.74 -32.02
C ILE A 472 -2.03 16.67 -31.42
N ALA A 473 -2.22 17.31 -30.27
CA ALA A 473 -3.42 17.25 -29.45
C ALA A 473 -3.57 18.53 -28.59
N LYS A 474 -4.82 18.87 -28.26
CA LYS A 474 -5.13 19.84 -27.20
C LYS A 474 -5.24 19.10 -25.88
N VAL A 475 -4.33 19.36 -24.96
CA VAL A 475 -4.24 18.66 -23.68
C VAL A 475 -4.83 19.54 -22.58
N SER A 476 -5.57 18.95 -21.65
CA SER A 476 -6.12 19.70 -20.50
C SER A 476 -5.00 20.35 -19.68
N LEU A 477 -5.22 21.59 -19.26
CA LEU A 477 -4.28 22.38 -18.46
C LEU A 477 -4.75 22.41 -17.01
N ALA A 478 -4.24 21.49 -16.18
CA ALA A 478 -4.65 21.35 -14.79
C ALA A 478 -4.60 22.67 -14.02
N SER A 479 -5.73 23.03 -13.41
CA SER A 479 -5.88 24.13 -12.47
C SER A 479 -5.40 23.74 -11.07
N LEU A 480 -5.39 24.70 -10.13
CA LEU A 480 -5.09 24.41 -8.73
C LEU A 480 -6.11 23.47 -8.10
N ALA A 481 -7.38 23.59 -8.48
CA ALA A 481 -8.45 22.78 -7.94
C ALA A 481 -8.38 21.34 -8.47
N ASP A 482 -7.91 21.14 -9.71
CA ASP A 482 -7.62 19.80 -10.25
C ASP A 482 -6.48 19.12 -9.49
N VAL A 483 -5.43 19.88 -9.12
CA VAL A 483 -4.34 19.36 -8.27
C VAL A 483 -4.88 18.92 -6.91
N ASP A 484 -5.74 19.74 -6.29
CA ASP A 484 -6.32 19.42 -4.98
C ASP A 484 -7.25 18.20 -5.03
N LYS A 485 -8.04 18.06 -6.11
CA LYS A 485 -8.85 16.86 -6.37
C LYS A 485 -7.99 15.61 -6.53
N ALA A 486 -6.90 15.69 -7.30
CA ALA A 486 -5.96 14.59 -7.48
C ALA A 486 -5.31 14.17 -6.16
N VAL A 487 -4.90 15.12 -5.31
CA VAL A 487 -4.32 14.83 -4.00
C VAL A 487 -5.36 14.23 -3.05
N ALA A 488 -6.59 14.74 -3.06
CA ALA A 488 -7.68 14.19 -2.25
C ALA A 488 -7.99 12.74 -2.64
N ALA A 489 -8.04 12.43 -3.94
CA ALA A 489 -8.23 11.07 -4.44
C ALA A 489 -7.07 10.14 -4.03
N ALA A 490 -5.82 10.61 -4.16
CA ALA A 490 -4.64 9.85 -3.73
C ALA A 490 -4.64 9.57 -2.21
N LYS A 491 -5.09 10.54 -1.41
CA LYS A 491 -5.21 10.38 0.04
C LYS A 491 -6.27 9.35 0.42
N ASP A 492 -7.46 9.44 -0.18
CA ASP A 492 -8.55 8.50 0.09
C ASP A 492 -8.16 7.07 -0.33
N ALA A 493 -7.55 6.91 -1.51
CA ALA A 493 -7.04 5.61 -1.98
C ALA A 493 -5.98 5.00 -1.04
N PHE A 494 -5.16 5.85 -0.40
CA PHE A 494 -4.13 5.40 0.55
C PHE A 494 -4.71 5.05 1.93
N GLU A 495 -5.54 5.94 2.50
CA GLU A 495 -6.02 5.82 3.89
C GLU A 495 -7.22 4.89 4.03
N HIS A 496 -8.05 4.77 3.00
CA HIS A 496 -9.35 4.10 3.06
C HIS A 496 -9.58 3.09 1.94
N GLY A 497 -8.91 3.26 0.79
CA GLY A 497 -9.02 2.37 -0.37
C GLY A 497 -8.35 1.01 -0.19
N GLU A 498 -8.56 0.14 -1.18
CA GLU A 498 -8.01 -1.22 -1.23
C GLU A 498 -6.48 -1.23 -1.27
N TRP A 499 -5.84 -0.22 -1.88
CA TRP A 499 -4.38 -0.16 -2.03
C TRP A 499 -3.61 -0.16 -0.71
N GLY A 500 -4.13 0.55 0.30
CA GLY A 500 -3.55 0.59 1.64
C GLY A 500 -3.80 -0.68 2.47
N LYS A 501 -4.73 -1.54 2.03
CA LYS A 501 -5.18 -2.75 2.76
C LYS A 501 -4.69 -4.05 2.12
N MET A 502 -4.47 -4.05 0.80
CA MET A 502 -4.07 -5.24 0.05
C MET A 502 -2.68 -5.73 0.45
N ASN A 503 -2.47 -7.03 0.28
CA ASN A 503 -1.18 -7.63 0.57
C ASN A 503 -0.09 -7.04 -0.32
N ALA A 504 1.13 -6.92 0.21
CA ALA A 504 2.27 -6.45 -0.58
C ALA A 504 2.50 -7.30 -1.85
N ARG A 505 2.19 -8.61 -1.78
CA ARG A 505 2.26 -9.51 -2.94
C ARG A 505 1.20 -9.21 -4.01
N GLU A 506 -0.03 -8.86 -3.62
CA GLU A 506 -1.10 -8.50 -4.56
C GLU A 506 -0.77 -7.19 -5.28
N ARG A 507 -0.20 -6.23 -4.54
CA ARG A 507 0.38 -5.01 -5.11
C ARG A 507 1.41 -5.32 -6.20
N GLY A 508 2.35 -6.23 -5.92
CA GLY A 508 3.32 -6.72 -6.89
C GLY A 508 2.66 -7.34 -8.13
N ARG A 509 1.58 -8.13 -7.97
CA ARG A 509 0.84 -8.71 -9.10
C ARG A 509 0.21 -7.64 -10.00
N LEU A 510 -0.40 -6.60 -9.44
CA LEU A 510 -0.95 -5.48 -10.22
C LEU A 510 0.15 -4.75 -11.02
N MET A 511 1.31 -4.55 -10.41
CA MET A 511 2.46 -3.93 -11.08
C MET A 511 3.03 -4.81 -12.20
N TYR A 512 3.10 -6.14 -12.01
CA TYR A 512 3.47 -7.07 -13.09
C TYR A 512 2.48 -6.99 -14.25
N ARG A 513 1.17 -7.03 -13.96
CA ARG A 513 0.12 -6.91 -14.99
C ARG A 513 0.20 -5.58 -15.76
N LEU A 514 0.50 -4.48 -15.08
CA LEU A 514 0.73 -3.20 -15.74
C LEU A 514 1.95 -3.24 -16.66
N ALA A 515 3.04 -3.87 -16.24
CA ALA A 515 4.21 -4.04 -17.09
C ALA A 515 3.91 -4.89 -18.34
N ASP A 516 3.11 -5.95 -18.19
CA ASP A 516 2.69 -6.80 -19.32
C ASP A 516 1.80 -6.01 -20.29
N LEU A 517 0.84 -5.22 -19.80
CA LEU A 517 0.04 -4.32 -20.64
C LEU A 517 0.87 -3.25 -21.35
N MET A 518 1.90 -2.72 -20.70
CA MET A 518 2.85 -1.79 -21.33
C MET A 518 3.68 -2.49 -22.42
N GLU A 519 4.04 -3.75 -22.24
CA GLU A 519 4.74 -4.56 -23.25
C GLU A 519 3.81 -4.90 -24.43
N GLU A 520 2.55 -5.24 -24.18
CA GLU A 520 1.54 -5.46 -25.21
C GLU A 520 1.28 -4.21 -26.07
N HIS A 521 1.37 -3.02 -25.48
CA HIS A 521 1.16 -1.74 -26.17
C HIS A 521 2.48 -1.04 -26.51
N GLN A 522 3.62 -1.75 -26.50
CA GLN A 522 4.93 -1.11 -26.59
C GLN A 522 5.15 -0.33 -27.88
N GLU A 523 4.63 -0.82 -29.02
CA GLU A 523 4.75 -0.14 -30.30
C GLU A 523 3.87 1.11 -30.36
N GLU A 524 2.68 1.09 -29.76
CA GLU A 524 1.81 2.27 -29.64
C GLU A 524 2.49 3.32 -28.76
N LEU A 525 2.96 2.93 -27.56
CA LEU A 525 3.68 3.81 -26.64
C LEU A 525 4.95 4.40 -27.27
N ALA A 526 5.74 3.60 -27.98
CA ALA A 526 6.95 4.07 -28.66
C ALA A 526 6.62 5.03 -29.82
N THR A 527 5.48 4.83 -30.49
CA THR A 527 5.00 5.74 -31.54
C THR A 527 4.56 7.07 -30.95
N ILE A 528 3.83 7.06 -29.82
CA ILE A 528 3.46 8.28 -29.08
C ILE A 528 4.72 9.02 -28.61
N GLU A 529 5.67 8.31 -28.01
CA GLU A 529 6.93 8.91 -27.54
C GLU A 529 7.71 9.55 -28.71
N ALA A 530 7.71 8.92 -29.89
CA ALA A 530 8.38 9.45 -31.08
C ALA A 530 7.76 10.75 -31.59
N ILE A 531 6.43 10.85 -31.61
CA ILE A 531 5.73 12.06 -32.08
C ILE A 531 5.65 13.16 -31.03
N ASP A 532 5.60 12.83 -29.74
CA ASP A 532 5.44 13.81 -28.64
C ASP A 532 6.80 14.34 -28.18
N SER A 533 7.86 13.51 -28.22
CA SER A 533 9.19 13.89 -27.72
C SER A 533 10.30 14.00 -28.77
N GLY A 534 10.07 13.48 -29.98
CA GLY A 534 11.10 13.38 -31.02
C GLY A 534 12.04 12.18 -30.88
N ALA A 535 11.77 11.26 -29.93
CA ALA A 535 12.56 10.06 -29.74
C ALA A 535 12.53 9.16 -30.99
N VAL A 536 13.69 8.80 -31.53
CA VAL A 536 13.79 7.84 -32.64
C VAL A 536 13.06 6.54 -32.25
N TYR A 537 12.12 6.08 -33.06
CA TYR A 537 11.19 5.01 -32.71
C TYR A 537 11.87 3.71 -32.25
N THR A 538 12.94 3.29 -32.94
CA THR A 538 13.69 2.08 -32.57
C THR A 538 14.37 2.22 -31.21
N LEU A 539 14.83 3.43 -30.89
CA LEU A 539 15.38 3.78 -29.58
C LEU A 539 14.29 3.90 -28.51
N ALA A 540 13.13 4.49 -28.86
CA ALA A 540 11.97 4.59 -27.99
C ALA A 540 11.50 3.19 -27.57
N LEU A 541 11.30 2.29 -28.53
CA LEU A 541 10.89 0.90 -28.30
C LEU A 541 11.87 0.18 -27.36
N LYS A 542 13.16 0.19 -27.68
CA LYS A 542 14.18 -0.53 -26.90
C LYS A 542 14.43 0.08 -25.52
N THR A 543 14.43 1.41 -25.41
CA THR A 543 14.91 2.12 -24.21
C THR A 543 13.78 2.79 -23.46
N HIS A 544 13.07 3.73 -24.09
CA HIS A 544 12.04 4.52 -23.40
C HIS A 544 10.94 3.61 -22.88
N ILE A 545 10.48 2.66 -23.70
CA ILE A 545 9.42 1.71 -23.35
C ILE A 545 10.00 0.45 -22.73
N GLY A 546 10.98 -0.18 -23.38
CA GLY A 546 11.58 -1.43 -22.90
C GLY A 546 12.15 -1.33 -21.48
N MET A 547 12.85 -0.23 -21.15
CA MET A 547 13.35 -0.03 -19.77
C MET A 547 12.22 0.31 -18.80
N SER A 548 11.15 0.98 -19.23
CA SER A 548 9.97 1.24 -18.40
C SER A 548 9.29 -0.06 -17.98
N VAL A 549 9.09 -0.99 -18.92
CA VAL A 549 8.56 -2.34 -18.66
C VAL A 549 9.45 -3.08 -17.65
N GLN A 550 10.76 -3.08 -17.87
CA GLN A 550 11.72 -3.70 -16.95
C GLN A 550 11.66 -3.07 -15.55
N THR A 551 11.48 -1.75 -15.47
CA THR A 551 11.44 -1.02 -14.19
C THR A 551 10.22 -1.42 -13.37
N PHE A 552 9.03 -1.50 -13.97
CA PHE A 552 7.84 -1.98 -13.28
C PHE A 552 7.97 -3.46 -12.87
N ARG A 553 8.52 -4.33 -13.73
CA ARG A 553 8.78 -5.74 -13.38
C ARG A 553 9.77 -5.89 -12.23
N TYR A 554 10.83 -5.07 -12.20
CA TYR A 554 11.84 -5.08 -11.15
C TYR A 554 11.23 -4.69 -9.80
N PHE A 555 10.53 -3.56 -9.73
CA PHE A 555 9.93 -3.09 -8.48
C PHE A 555 8.70 -3.88 -8.05
N ALA A 556 7.95 -4.48 -8.96
CA ALA A 556 6.90 -5.45 -8.63
C ALA A 556 7.46 -6.62 -7.79
N GLY A 557 8.68 -7.07 -8.12
CA GLY A 557 9.40 -8.09 -7.38
C GLY A 557 9.84 -7.65 -5.98
N TRP A 558 9.92 -6.35 -5.70
CA TRP A 558 10.33 -5.81 -4.40
C TRP A 558 9.20 -5.68 -3.38
N CYS A 559 7.93 -5.62 -3.82
CA CYS A 559 6.81 -5.35 -2.93
C CYS A 559 6.80 -6.25 -1.68
N ASP A 560 7.04 -7.56 -1.84
CA ASP A 560 7.07 -8.53 -0.73
C ASP A 560 8.47 -8.85 -0.17
N LYS A 561 9.49 -8.08 -0.57
CA LYS A 561 10.90 -8.21 -0.14
C LYS A 561 11.39 -7.00 0.65
N ILE A 562 10.55 -5.98 0.83
CA ILE A 562 10.82 -4.87 1.73
C ILE A 562 10.77 -5.37 3.18
N GLN A 563 11.92 -5.37 3.85
CA GLN A 563 12.07 -5.92 5.21
C GLN A 563 12.47 -4.85 6.23
N GLY A 564 12.03 -5.05 7.48
CA GLY A 564 12.57 -4.39 8.65
C GLY A 564 13.78 -5.14 9.22
N SER A 565 14.09 -4.90 10.50
CA SER A 565 15.21 -5.54 11.19
C SER A 565 14.86 -5.80 12.65
N THR A 566 15.43 -6.83 13.27
CA THR A 566 15.45 -7.01 14.73
C THR A 566 16.76 -6.44 15.28
N ILE A 567 16.71 -5.72 16.40
CA ILE A 567 17.85 -4.95 16.93
C ILE A 567 18.19 -5.45 18.34
N PRO A 568 19.42 -5.93 18.58
CA PRO A 568 19.86 -6.41 19.89
C PRO A 568 20.23 -5.24 20.80
N ILE A 569 19.23 -4.52 21.30
CA ILE A 569 19.43 -3.43 22.27
C ILE A 569 19.78 -3.99 23.66
N ASN A 570 20.34 -3.14 24.52
CA ASN A 570 20.55 -3.49 25.93
C ASN A 570 19.21 -3.79 26.61
N HIS A 571 19.18 -4.84 27.42
CA HIS A 571 18.00 -5.19 28.22
C HIS A 571 17.88 -4.32 29.47
N ALA A 572 16.65 -3.91 29.79
CA ALA A 572 16.26 -3.28 31.05
C ALA A 572 16.14 -4.32 32.17
N ARG A 573 17.30 -4.84 32.60
CA ARG A 573 17.37 -5.96 33.56
C ARG A 573 16.61 -5.64 34.86
N PRO A 574 15.87 -6.61 35.45
CA PRO A 574 15.84 -8.05 35.09
C PRO A 574 14.99 -8.41 33.87
N ASN A 575 14.19 -7.48 33.34
CA ASN A 575 13.31 -7.70 32.18
C ASN A 575 14.11 -7.82 30.86
N HIS A 576 13.44 -8.28 29.81
CA HIS A 576 13.97 -8.36 28.46
C HIS A 576 13.31 -7.34 27.54
N ASN A 577 13.98 -6.99 26.45
CA ASN A 577 13.43 -6.11 25.43
C ASN A 577 13.59 -6.73 24.05
N LEU A 578 12.52 -6.65 23.24
CA LEU A 578 12.51 -6.96 21.82
C LEU A 578 12.33 -5.64 21.07
N THR A 579 13.34 -5.25 20.29
CA THR A 579 13.24 -4.13 19.34
C THR A 579 13.24 -4.66 17.92
N PHE A 580 12.29 -4.19 17.12
CA PHE A 580 12.27 -4.44 15.69
C PHE A 580 11.78 -3.22 14.92
N THR A 581 12.06 -3.18 13.63
CA THR A 581 11.62 -2.09 12.74
C THR A 581 10.56 -2.56 11.76
N LYS A 582 9.64 -1.66 11.42
CA LYS A 582 8.68 -1.81 10.33
C LYS A 582 8.99 -0.80 9.24
N LYS A 583 9.03 -1.24 7.98
CA LYS A 583 9.08 -0.37 6.81
C LYS A 583 7.64 -0.06 6.40
N GLU A 584 7.27 1.21 6.42
CA GLU A 584 5.92 1.66 6.08
C GLU A 584 5.97 2.66 4.92
N PRO A 585 4.93 2.72 4.05
CA PRO A 585 4.80 3.78 3.07
C PRO A 585 4.72 5.16 3.73
N LEU A 586 5.08 6.19 2.96
CA LEU A 586 5.01 7.60 3.38
C LEU A 586 3.58 8.16 3.29
N GLY A 587 2.78 7.68 2.35
CA GLY A 587 1.44 8.18 2.05
C GLY A 587 1.33 8.74 0.64
N VAL A 588 0.70 9.90 0.48
CA VAL A 588 0.59 10.56 -0.82
C VAL A 588 1.94 11.13 -1.25
N CYS A 589 2.40 10.73 -2.44
CA CYS A 589 3.63 11.21 -3.06
C CYS A 589 3.32 12.03 -4.31
N ALA A 590 4.04 13.14 -4.49
CA ALA A 590 4.05 13.88 -5.75
C ALA A 590 5.29 13.52 -6.57
N ILE A 591 5.13 13.35 -7.87
CA ILE A 591 6.23 13.08 -8.80
C ILE A 591 6.16 14.10 -9.93
N VAL A 592 7.25 14.81 -10.16
CA VAL A 592 7.40 15.80 -11.24
C VAL A 592 8.56 15.34 -12.12
N ILE A 593 8.26 15.04 -13.39
CA ILE A 593 9.21 14.44 -14.33
C ILE A 593 9.62 15.41 -15.46
N PRO A 594 10.82 15.22 -16.05
CA PRO A 594 11.29 15.98 -17.20
C PRO A 594 10.67 15.44 -18.50
N TRP A 595 11.07 16.04 -19.62
CA TRP A 595 10.54 15.81 -20.96
C TRP A 595 11.43 14.94 -21.87
N ASN A 596 12.63 14.59 -21.42
CA ASN A 596 13.64 13.97 -22.29
C ASN A 596 13.48 12.46 -22.49
N TYR A 597 12.95 11.76 -21.48
CA TYR A 597 12.45 10.38 -21.58
C TYR A 597 11.11 10.28 -20.82
N PRO A 598 10.01 10.84 -21.36
CA PRO A 598 8.76 11.04 -20.63
C PRO A 598 8.26 9.78 -19.91
N LEU A 599 8.10 8.65 -20.60
CA LEU A 599 7.61 7.43 -19.96
C LEU A 599 8.66 6.76 -19.06
N MET A 600 9.93 6.81 -19.46
CA MET A 600 11.00 6.18 -18.69
C MET A 600 11.21 6.85 -17.33
N MET A 601 11.20 8.18 -17.29
CA MET A 601 11.31 8.93 -16.03
C MET A 601 10.05 8.79 -15.17
N LEU A 602 8.88 8.68 -15.80
CA LEU A 602 7.65 8.26 -15.11
C LEU A 602 7.88 6.91 -14.42
N ALA A 603 8.35 5.91 -15.16
CA ALA A 603 8.51 4.55 -14.65
C ALA A 603 9.54 4.46 -13.51
N TRP A 604 10.71 5.10 -13.67
CA TRP A 604 11.77 5.13 -12.67
C TRP A 604 11.28 5.59 -11.29
N LYS A 605 10.51 6.69 -11.26
CA LYS A 605 10.01 7.25 -10.01
C LYS A 605 8.76 6.54 -9.50
N SER A 606 7.82 6.26 -10.40
CA SER A 606 6.49 5.74 -10.03
C SER A 606 6.55 4.28 -9.58
N ALA A 607 7.39 3.44 -10.21
CA ALA A 607 7.45 2.03 -9.87
C ALA A 607 7.97 1.81 -8.43
N ALA A 608 9.05 2.48 -8.02
CA ALA A 608 9.55 2.41 -6.65
C ALA A 608 8.54 2.97 -5.63
N CYS A 609 7.87 4.08 -5.97
CA CYS A 609 6.83 4.71 -5.16
C CYS A 609 5.65 3.76 -4.89
N LEU A 610 5.13 3.14 -5.95
CA LEU A 610 4.01 2.19 -5.90
C LEU A 610 4.41 0.90 -5.19
N ALA A 611 5.60 0.34 -5.45
CA ALA A 611 6.07 -0.87 -4.78
C ALA A 611 6.13 -0.70 -3.25
N ALA A 612 6.60 0.48 -2.80
CA ALA A 612 6.62 0.84 -1.38
C ALA A 612 5.22 1.01 -0.75
N GLY A 613 4.15 1.08 -1.55
CA GLY A 613 2.75 1.15 -1.09
C GLY A 613 2.17 2.56 -0.98
N ASN A 614 2.82 3.53 -1.62
CA ASN A 614 2.32 4.89 -1.68
C ASN A 614 1.28 5.04 -2.79
N THR A 615 0.52 6.13 -2.74
CA THR A 615 -0.28 6.62 -3.87
C THR A 615 0.42 7.82 -4.49
N LEU A 616 0.18 8.07 -5.78
CA LEU A 616 0.93 9.08 -6.54
C LEU A 616 0.05 10.10 -7.24
N VAL A 617 0.49 11.35 -7.20
CA VAL A 617 0.04 12.43 -8.10
C VAL A 617 1.23 12.83 -8.97
N LEU A 618 1.16 12.50 -10.25
CA LEU A 618 2.22 12.73 -11.20
C LEU A 618 1.92 13.92 -12.10
N LYS A 619 2.94 14.73 -12.31
CA LYS A 619 2.92 15.85 -13.23
C LYS A 619 3.95 15.59 -14.32
N PRO A 620 3.53 15.27 -15.56
CA PRO A 620 4.44 15.19 -16.68
C PRO A 620 4.95 16.60 -17.03
N ALA A 621 6.08 16.67 -17.73
CA ALA A 621 6.49 17.92 -18.34
C ALA A 621 5.41 18.40 -19.33
N GLN A 622 5.16 19.71 -19.36
CA GLN A 622 4.08 20.28 -20.17
C GLN A 622 4.26 19.98 -21.67
N VAL A 623 5.48 19.85 -22.16
CA VAL A 623 5.77 19.62 -23.59
C VAL A 623 5.67 18.15 -24.02
N THR A 624 5.49 17.20 -23.09
CA THR A 624 5.44 15.75 -23.39
C THR A 624 4.47 14.98 -22.48
N PRO A 625 3.15 15.26 -22.54
CA PRO A 625 2.19 14.63 -21.63
C PRO A 625 1.66 13.27 -22.11
N LEU A 626 1.76 12.93 -23.40
CA LEU A 626 0.86 11.97 -24.02
C LEU A 626 1.12 10.52 -23.60
N THR A 627 2.39 10.11 -23.44
CA THR A 627 2.69 8.75 -22.95
C THR A 627 2.36 8.57 -21.47
N ALA A 628 2.44 9.63 -20.66
CA ALA A 628 1.97 9.58 -19.28
C ALA A 628 0.44 9.37 -19.22
N LEU A 629 -0.31 10.08 -20.06
CA LEU A 629 -1.76 9.90 -20.15
C LEU A 629 -2.15 8.53 -20.70
N LYS A 630 -1.41 8.00 -21.68
CA LYS A 630 -1.61 6.62 -22.16
C LYS A 630 -1.30 5.58 -21.07
N PHE A 631 -0.26 5.81 -20.26
CA PHE A 631 0.06 4.98 -19.10
C PHE A 631 -1.08 4.95 -18.07
N ALA A 632 -1.78 6.07 -17.84
CA ALA A 632 -2.96 6.09 -16.97
C ALA A 632 -4.07 5.15 -17.47
N GLU A 633 -4.36 5.14 -18.77
CA GLU A 633 -5.32 4.20 -19.38
C GLU A 633 -4.92 2.74 -19.09
N LEU A 634 -3.64 2.41 -19.30
CA LEU A 634 -3.13 1.06 -19.04
C LEU A 634 -3.20 0.69 -17.55
N SER A 635 -3.04 1.65 -16.63
CA SER A 635 -3.16 1.41 -15.19
C SER A 635 -4.57 0.98 -14.78
N VAL A 636 -5.61 1.53 -15.41
CA VAL A 636 -7.00 1.11 -15.18
C VAL A 636 -7.22 -0.30 -15.74
N LYS A 637 -6.73 -0.57 -16.96
CA LYS A 637 -6.79 -1.92 -17.56
C LYS A 637 -6.05 -2.97 -16.70
N ALA A 638 -4.97 -2.58 -16.04
CA ALA A 638 -4.23 -3.41 -15.11
C ALA A 638 -5.00 -3.68 -13.79
N GLY A 639 -6.06 -2.92 -13.51
CA GLY A 639 -6.87 -3.07 -12.30
C GLY A 639 -6.34 -2.33 -11.09
N PHE A 640 -5.56 -1.25 -11.28
CA PHE A 640 -5.19 -0.39 -10.15
C PHE A 640 -6.44 0.23 -9.52
N PRO A 641 -6.57 0.23 -8.18
CA PRO A 641 -7.67 0.92 -7.51
C PRO A 641 -7.71 2.41 -7.88
N LYS A 642 -8.93 2.96 -7.96
CA LYS A 642 -9.15 4.37 -8.26
C LYS A 642 -8.39 5.26 -7.28
N GLY A 643 -7.76 6.33 -7.79
CA GLY A 643 -7.01 7.30 -6.99
C GLY A 643 -5.58 6.89 -6.63
N VAL A 644 -5.16 5.63 -6.85
CA VAL A 644 -3.77 5.22 -6.59
C VAL A 644 -2.78 5.95 -7.51
N ILE A 645 -3.18 6.12 -8.77
CA ILE A 645 -2.44 6.85 -9.79
C ILE A 645 -3.32 8.02 -10.25
N ASN A 646 -2.77 9.23 -10.19
CA ASN A 646 -3.39 10.43 -10.74
C ASN A 646 -2.33 11.17 -11.58
N ILE A 647 -2.72 11.66 -12.75
CA ILE A 647 -1.82 12.35 -13.69
C ILE A 647 -2.43 13.69 -14.08
N ILE A 648 -1.73 14.76 -13.74
CA ILE A 648 -2.16 16.14 -13.99
C ILE A 648 -1.23 16.81 -14.99
N ALA A 649 -1.66 16.86 -16.26
CA ALA A 649 -0.96 17.60 -17.29
C ALA A 649 -1.13 19.12 -17.04
N GLY A 650 -0.03 19.87 -16.97
CA GLY A 650 -0.13 21.32 -16.84
C GLY A 650 1.16 22.06 -16.47
N SER A 651 1.04 23.36 -16.16
CA SER A 651 2.18 24.26 -15.98
C SER A 651 3.08 23.89 -14.79
N GLY A 652 4.40 23.91 -15.02
CA GLY A 652 5.44 23.73 -13.98
C GLY A 652 5.26 24.69 -12.81
N GLY A 653 5.14 25.99 -13.12
CA GLY A 653 5.05 27.05 -12.12
C GLY A 653 3.73 27.10 -11.35
N LEU A 654 2.66 26.47 -11.86
CA LEU A 654 1.36 26.43 -11.19
C LEU A 654 1.11 25.08 -10.51
N ALA A 655 0.97 24.01 -11.29
CA ALA A 655 0.67 22.67 -10.75
C ALA A 655 1.86 22.10 -9.97
N GLY A 656 3.10 22.28 -10.45
CA GLY A 656 4.30 21.79 -9.75
C GLY A 656 4.55 22.53 -8.42
N GLN A 657 4.29 23.83 -8.39
CA GLN A 657 4.37 24.62 -7.16
C GLN A 657 3.31 24.17 -6.15
N ARG A 658 2.05 23.99 -6.59
CA ARG A 658 0.97 23.52 -5.72
C ARG A 658 1.27 22.15 -5.11
N LEU A 659 1.80 21.21 -5.89
CA LEU A 659 2.25 19.90 -5.37
C LEU A 659 3.32 20.04 -4.27
N SER A 660 4.26 20.99 -4.45
CA SER A 660 5.33 21.25 -3.48
C SER A 660 4.81 21.86 -2.17
N GLU A 661 3.70 22.59 -2.23
CA GLU A 661 3.10 23.29 -1.09
C GLU A 661 1.98 22.52 -0.40
N HIS A 662 1.36 21.55 -1.08
CA HIS A 662 0.16 20.88 -0.57
C HIS A 662 0.42 20.18 0.79
N PRO A 663 -0.47 20.34 1.80
CA PRO A 663 -0.24 19.83 3.16
C PRO A 663 -0.37 18.30 3.27
N ASP A 664 -1.17 17.67 2.41
CA ASP A 664 -1.37 16.21 2.43
C ASP A 664 -0.29 15.41 1.68
N ILE A 665 0.55 16.07 0.87
CA ILE A 665 1.68 15.40 0.20
C ILE A 665 2.80 15.21 1.22
N ARG A 666 3.32 13.98 1.33
CA ARG A 666 4.37 13.60 2.29
C ARG A 666 5.75 13.44 1.68
N LYS A 667 5.82 13.29 0.36
CA LYS A 667 7.08 13.26 -0.38
C LYS A 667 6.93 13.83 -1.78
N LEU A 668 7.95 14.53 -2.26
CA LEU A 668 8.05 15.00 -3.64
C LEU A 668 9.32 14.45 -4.31
N GLY A 669 9.17 13.70 -5.40
CA GLY A 669 10.27 13.30 -6.28
C GLY A 669 10.34 14.21 -7.49
N PHE A 670 11.45 14.93 -7.67
CA PHE A 670 11.64 15.84 -8.79
C PHE A 670 12.87 15.47 -9.60
N THR A 671 12.70 15.45 -10.92
CA THR A 671 13.82 15.53 -11.86
C THR A 671 13.64 16.74 -12.76
N GLY A 672 14.70 17.54 -12.92
CA GLY A 672 14.69 18.71 -13.80
C GLY A 672 15.86 19.66 -13.55
N SER A 673 15.70 20.94 -13.88
CA SER A 673 16.80 21.90 -13.77
C SER A 673 17.10 22.30 -12.31
N THR A 674 18.37 22.58 -12.04
CA THR A 674 18.85 22.95 -10.70
C THR A 674 18.13 24.15 -10.07
N PRO A 675 17.84 25.25 -10.79
CA PRO A 675 17.09 26.38 -10.22
C PRO A 675 15.70 25.98 -9.73
N ILE A 676 14.99 25.15 -10.48
CA ILE A 676 13.65 24.67 -10.12
C ILE A 676 13.73 23.66 -8.97
N GLY A 677 14.74 22.78 -8.95
CA GLY A 677 14.99 21.87 -7.82
C GLY A 677 15.19 22.61 -6.50
N LYS A 678 15.96 23.71 -6.50
CA LYS A 678 16.15 24.59 -5.33
C LYS A 678 14.83 25.21 -4.86
N GLN A 679 13.99 25.68 -5.80
CA GLN A 679 12.67 26.22 -5.48
C GLN A 679 11.73 25.16 -4.87
N ILE A 680 11.72 23.95 -5.42
CA ILE A 680 10.91 22.84 -4.92
C ILE A 680 11.35 22.45 -3.51
N MET A 681 12.64 22.28 -3.26
CA MET A 681 13.17 21.97 -1.93
C MET A 681 12.81 23.04 -0.91
N LYS A 682 12.94 24.33 -1.27
CA LYS A 682 12.51 25.45 -0.42
C LYS A 682 11.02 25.36 -0.08
N SER A 683 10.18 25.07 -1.07
CA SER A 683 8.72 24.98 -0.89
C SER A 683 8.32 23.78 -0.02
N CYS A 684 9.00 22.64 -0.19
CA CYS A 684 8.84 21.46 0.66
C CYS A 684 9.21 21.76 2.12
N ALA A 685 10.30 22.50 2.34
CA ALA A 685 10.75 22.89 3.68
C ALA A 685 9.77 23.85 4.36
N VAL A 686 9.27 24.86 3.65
CA VAL A 686 8.39 25.90 4.21
C VAL A 686 6.97 25.39 4.49
N SER A 687 6.47 24.44 3.68
CA SER A 687 5.08 23.98 3.79
C SER A 687 4.82 23.04 4.96
N ASN A 688 5.35 21.81 4.90
CA ASN A 688 5.05 20.75 5.88
C ASN A 688 6.23 19.79 6.13
N LEU A 689 7.47 20.21 5.78
CA LEU A 689 8.68 19.39 5.88
C LEU A 689 8.56 18.01 5.19
N LYS A 690 7.79 17.95 4.09
CA LYS A 690 7.70 16.75 3.25
C LYS A 690 9.10 16.34 2.76
N LYS A 691 9.33 15.03 2.67
CA LYS A 691 10.58 14.50 2.09
C LYS A 691 10.71 14.97 0.64
N VAL A 692 11.94 15.17 0.18
CA VAL A 692 12.21 15.53 -1.21
C VAL A 692 13.39 14.70 -1.72
N SER A 693 13.32 14.24 -2.96
CA SER A 693 14.45 13.67 -3.69
C SER A 693 14.62 14.46 -5.00
N LEU A 694 15.86 14.83 -5.31
CA LEU A 694 16.20 15.74 -6.40
C LEU A 694 17.23 15.07 -7.29
N GLU A 695 16.90 14.88 -8.56
CA GLU A 695 17.89 14.57 -9.58
C GLU A 695 17.93 15.73 -10.58
N LEU A 696 19.06 16.42 -10.61
CA LEU A 696 19.25 17.69 -11.28
C LEU A 696 20.37 17.57 -12.31
N GLY A 697 20.52 18.60 -13.15
CA GLY A 697 21.41 18.61 -14.31
C GLY A 697 22.85 18.12 -14.06
N GLY A 698 23.54 17.81 -15.15
CA GLY A 698 24.90 17.27 -15.14
C GLY A 698 25.86 18.01 -16.08
N LYS A 699 27.14 18.01 -15.71
CA LYS A 699 28.26 18.33 -16.62
C LYS A 699 29.29 17.21 -16.59
N SER A 700 28.78 16.00 -16.80
CA SER A 700 29.47 14.72 -16.58
C SER A 700 30.77 14.63 -17.40
N PRO A 701 31.93 14.40 -16.76
CA PRO A 701 33.20 14.26 -17.47
C PRO A 701 33.39 12.82 -17.99
N LEU A 702 33.90 12.69 -19.21
CA LEU A 702 34.41 11.44 -19.77
C LEU A 702 35.90 11.58 -20.08
N ILE A 703 36.75 10.82 -19.40
CA ILE A 703 38.22 10.87 -19.54
C ILE A 703 38.68 9.72 -20.45
N ILE A 704 39.42 10.02 -21.50
CA ILE A 704 39.87 9.05 -22.52
C ILE A 704 41.40 9.06 -22.58
N PHE A 705 42.01 7.98 -22.10
CA PHE A 705 43.47 7.77 -22.12
C PHE A 705 43.94 7.19 -23.45
N ASN A 706 45.20 7.43 -23.79
CA ASN A 706 45.86 6.96 -24.99
C ASN A 706 45.97 5.43 -25.10
N ASP A 707 45.95 4.73 -23.96
CA ASP A 707 46.01 3.28 -23.89
C ASP A 707 44.65 2.59 -24.06
N CYS A 708 43.58 3.36 -24.28
CA CYS A 708 42.25 2.81 -24.54
C CYS A 708 42.18 2.09 -25.90
N GLU A 709 41.07 1.39 -26.14
CA GLU A 709 40.75 0.92 -27.49
C GLU A 709 40.10 2.08 -28.27
N LEU A 710 40.90 2.80 -29.07
CA LEU A 710 40.48 4.07 -29.68
C LEU A 710 39.17 3.99 -30.47
N ASP A 711 38.98 2.97 -31.31
CA ASP A 711 37.75 2.82 -32.10
C ASP A 711 36.51 2.56 -31.22
N LYS A 712 36.70 1.86 -30.10
CA LYS A 712 35.64 1.70 -29.10
C LYS A 712 35.39 3.01 -28.36
N ALA A 713 36.44 3.75 -28.01
CA ALA A 713 36.33 5.05 -27.35
C ALA A 713 35.59 6.08 -28.24
N VAL A 714 35.83 6.10 -29.55
CA VAL A 714 35.09 6.93 -30.51
C VAL A 714 33.60 6.56 -30.50
N ARG A 715 33.27 5.28 -30.69
CA ARG A 715 31.86 4.83 -30.70
C ARG A 715 31.14 5.12 -29.39
N MET A 716 31.77 4.82 -28.26
CA MET A 716 31.16 5.02 -26.95
C MET A 716 31.16 6.50 -26.53
N GLY A 717 32.15 7.29 -26.95
CA GLY A 717 32.19 8.74 -26.74
C GLY A 717 31.09 9.46 -27.53
N MET A 718 30.86 9.06 -28.78
CA MET A 718 29.69 9.50 -29.56
C MET A 718 28.39 9.08 -28.88
N GLY A 719 28.28 7.82 -28.47
CA GLY A 719 27.14 7.32 -27.72
C GLY A 719 26.90 8.10 -26.40
N ALA A 720 27.96 8.52 -25.72
CA ALA A 720 27.89 9.29 -24.47
C ALA A 720 27.30 10.70 -24.65
N VAL A 721 27.37 11.26 -25.86
CA VAL A 721 26.91 12.63 -26.16
C VAL A 721 25.65 12.65 -27.01
N PHE A 722 25.61 11.89 -28.11
CA PHE A 722 24.56 12.00 -29.12
C PHE A 722 23.36 11.09 -28.87
N PHE A 723 23.46 10.14 -27.94
CA PHE A 723 22.33 9.26 -27.60
C PHE A 723 21.10 10.06 -27.16
N ASN A 724 19.94 9.70 -27.71
CA ASN A 724 18.69 10.44 -27.53
C ASN A 724 18.86 11.94 -27.82
N LYS A 725 19.58 12.28 -28.91
CA LYS A 725 19.87 13.65 -29.36
C LYS A 725 20.41 14.57 -28.26
N GLY A 726 21.20 13.98 -27.35
CA GLY A 726 21.88 14.65 -26.24
C GLY A 726 20.98 15.17 -25.11
N GLU A 727 19.67 14.95 -25.19
CA GLU A 727 18.73 15.25 -24.12
C GLU A 727 18.75 14.09 -23.13
N ASN A 728 19.82 14.03 -22.37
CA ASN A 728 20.15 12.95 -21.48
C ASN A 728 20.92 13.51 -20.29
N CYS A 729 20.40 13.36 -19.07
CA CYS A 729 21.00 13.93 -17.87
C CYS A 729 22.41 13.40 -17.60
N ILE A 730 22.69 12.15 -17.98
CA ILE A 730 24.03 11.55 -17.81
C ILE A 730 24.98 11.80 -18.98
N ALA A 731 24.55 12.54 -20.02
CA ALA A 731 25.39 12.81 -21.20
C ALA A 731 26.77 13.33 -20.80
N ALA A 732 27.80 12.89 -21.50
CA ALA A 732 29.17 13.35 -21.27
C ALA A 732 29.31 14.80 -21.75
N GLY A 733 28.96 15.75 -20.88
CA GLY A 733 29.00 17.17 -21.20
C GLY A 733 30.42 17.75 -21.37
N ARG A 734 31.46 16.99 -21.01
CA ARG A 734 32.86 17.25 -21.34
C ARG A 734 33.59 15.95 -21.63
N LEU A 735 34.39 15.94 -22.68
CA LEU A 735 35.35 14.87 -22.97
C LEU A 735 36.76 15.42 -22.74
N PHE A 736 37.54 14.74 -21.90
CA PHE A 736 38.96 15.00 -21.73
C PHE A 736 39.73 13.91 -22.48
N VAL A 737 40.46 14.28 -23.51
CA VAL A 737 41.19 13.32 -24.36
C VAL A 737 42.69 13.57 -24.23
N GLU A 738 43.44 12.49 -24.00
CA GLU A 738 44.89 12.57 -23.79
C GLU A 738 45.59 13.09 -25.06
N GLU A 739 46.57 13.97 -24.88
CA GLU A 739 47.18 14.78 -25.93
C GLU A 739 47.64 13.95 -27.13
N SER A 740 48.29 12.80 -26.89
CA SER A 740 48.83 11.94 -27.95
C SER A 740 47.78 11.33 -28.89
N ILE A 741 46.52 11.22 -28.48
CA ILE A 741 45.43 10.63 -29.29
C ILE A 741 44.33 11.62 -29.68
N HIS A 742 44.37 12.86 -29.18
CA HIS A 742 43.30 13.83 -29.37
C HIS A 742 42.94 14.07 -30.84
N ASP A 743 43.91 14.42 -31.67
CA ASP A 743 43.62 14.83 -33.05
C ASP A 743 43.10 13.65 -33.89
N GLU A 744 43.60 12.43 -33.64
CA GLU A 744 43.08 11.22 -34.28
C GLU A 744 41.65 10.89 -33.80
N PHE A 745 41.38 11.03 -32.50
CA PHE A 745 40.04 10.86 -31.93
C PHE A 745 39.06 11.83 -32.57
N VAL A 746 39.37 13.13 -32.62
CA VAL A 746 38.51 14.16 -33.23
C VAL A 746 38.25 13.86 -34.70
N ARG A 747 39.28 13.49 -35.47
CA ARG A 747 39.12 13.11 -36.89
C ARG A 747 38.14 11.95 -37.05
N LYS A 748 38.31 10.86 -36.29
CA LYS A 748 37.42 9.69 -36.34
C LYS A 748 35.99 10.03 -35.90
N VAL A 749 35.81 10.85 -34.86
CA VAL A 749 34.49 11.31 -34.42
C VAL A 749 33.80 12.11 -35.53
N VAL A 750 34.49 13.01 -36.23
CA VAL A 750 33.91 13.76 -37.36
C VAL A 750 33.52 12.82 -38.51
N GLU A 751 34.38 11.83 -38.84
CA GLU A 751 34.11 10.83 -39.88
C GLU A 751 32.86 9.99 -39.57
N GLU A 752 32.70 9.53 -38.33
CA GLU A 752 31.53 8.77 -37.91
C GLU A 752 30.27 9.64 -37.76
N THR A 753 30.40 10.86 -37.25
CA THR A 753 29.27 11.80 -37.10
C THR A 753 28.63 12.11 -38.46
N LYS A 754 29.43 12.27 -39.51
CA LYS A 754 28.93 12.50 -40.88
C LYS A 754 28.11 11.33 -41.46
N LYS A 755 28.20 10.13 -40.87
CA LYS A 755 27.42 8.95 -41.28
C LYS A 755 26.04 8.89 -40.62
N MET A 756 25.81 9.67 -39.55
CA MET A 756 24.54 9.64 -38.82
C MET A 756 23.41 10.17 -39.69
N LYS A 757 22.33 9.39 -39.84
CA LYS A 757 21.15 9.80 -40.57
C LYS A 757 20.24 10.66 -39.69
N ILE A 758 20.12 11.94 -40.02
CA ILE A 758 19.17 12.88 -39.40
C ILE A 758 17.82 12.77 -40.12
N GLY A 759 16.74 12.51 -39.39
CA GLY A 759 15.49 12.14 -40.04
C GLY A 759 14.24 12.17 -39.17
N ASP A 760 13.12 11.84 -39.81
CA ASP A 760 11.87 11.57 -39.11
C ASP A 760 12.11 10.44 -38.09
N PRO A 761 11.76 10.61 -36.80
CA PRO A 761 11.89 9.58 -35.78
C PRO A 761 11.22 8.25 -36.12
N LEU A 762 10.21 8.24 -37.00
CA LEU A 762 9.50 7.04 -37.42
C LEU A 762 10.20 6.31 -38.58
N ASP A 763 11.11 6.95 -39.31
CA ASP A 763 11.96 6.26 -40.31
C ASP A 763 12.95 5.34 -39.57
N ARG A 764 12.89 4.03 -39.87
CA ARG A 764 13.70 3.00 -39.20
C ARG A 764 15.21 3.15 -39.42
N SER A 765 15.62 3.95 -40.40
CA SER A 765 17.03 4.23 -40.69
C SER A 765 17.54 5.51 -40.05
N THR A 766 16.68 6.28 -39.37
CA THR A 766 17.09 7.50 -38.63
C THR A 766 17.93 7.11 -37.42
N ASP A 767 19.07 7.77 -37.26
CA ASP A 767 19.94 7.67 -36.08
C ASP A 767 19.72 8.85 -35.11
N HIS A 768 19.36 10.03 -35.66
CA HIS A 768 19.27 11.29 -34.93
C HIS A 768 17.96 12.02 -35.24
N GLY A 769 17.10 12.13 -34.23
CA GLY A 769 15.79 12.81 -34.30
C GLY A 769 15.87 14.32 -34.03
N PRO A 770 14.73 15.03 -34.01
CA PRO A 770 14.67 16.43 -33.64
C PRO A 770 14.88 16.63 -32.14
N GLN A 771 15.23 17.85 -31.74
CA GLN A 771 15.15 18.26 -30.34
C GLN A 771 13.69 18.36 -29.90
N ASN A 772 13.45 18.15 -28.61
CA ASN A 772 12.12 17.95 -28.05
C ASN A 772 11.14 19.11 -28.30
N HIS A 773 11.59 20.35 -28.19
CA HIS A 773 10.74 21.52 -28.40
C HIS A 773 11.55 22.75 -28.81
N LYS A 774 10.87 23.71 -29.44
CA LYS A 774 11.48 24.89 -30.06
C LYS A 774 12.38 25.70 -29.11
N ALA A 775 11.91 26.00 -27.91
CA ALA A 775 12.67 26.81 -26.94
C ALA A 775 13.99 26.12 -26.53
N HIS A 776 14.02 24.78 -26.49
CA HIS A 776 15.25 24.04 -26.22
C HIS A 776 16.22 24.11 -27.39
N LEU A 777 15.74 23.96 -28.63
CA LEU A 777 16.58 24.15 -29.83
C LEU A 777 17.22 25.56 -29.83
N GLU A 778 16.43 26.61 -29.59
CA GLU A 778 16.93 27.99 -29.56
C GLU A 778 18.04 28.17 -28.53
N LYS A 779 17.88 27.60 -27.32
CA LYS A 779 18.90 27.61 -26.27
C LYS A 779 20.18 26.89 -26.71
N LEU A 780 20.08 25.77 -27.44
CA LEU A 780 21.24 25.02 -27.91
C LEU A 780 22.03 25.78 -28.98
N LEU A 781 21.35 26.52 -29.85
CA LEU A 781 22.00 27.38 -30.84
C LEU A 781 22.77 28.51 -30.15
N GLU A 782 22.14 29.19 -29.19
CA GLU A 782 22.79 30.23 -28.36
C GLU A 782 23.99 29.67 -27.57
N TYR A 783 23.87 28.45 -27.04
CA TYR A 783 24.95 27.76 -26.34
C TYR A 783 26.18 27.57 -27.25
N CYS A 784 25.98 27.12 -28.49
CA CYS A 784 27.05 26.94 -29.47
C CYS A 784 27.66 28.28 -29.91
N GLU A 785 26.83 29.29 -30.17
CA GLU A 785 27.28 30.64 -30.51
C GLU A 785 28.15 31.24 -29.39
N THR A 786 27.75 31.05 -28.14
CA THR A 786 28.51 31.49 -26.96
C THR A 786 29.87 30.79 -26.89
N GLY A 787 29.91 29.48 -27.12
CA GLY A 787 31.17 28.72 -27.14
C GLY A 787 32.17 29.24 -28.17
N VAL A 788 31.71 29.51 -29.40
CA VAL A 788 32.56 30.09 -30.46
C VAL A 788 33.01 31.50 -30.10
N LYS A 789 32.11 32.32 -29.54
CA LYS A 789 32.40 33.70 -29.12
C LYS A 789 33.47 33.76 -28.02
N GLU A 790 33.52 32.77 -27.15
CA GLU A 790 34.52 32.65 -26.08
C GLU A 790 35.84 32.01 -26.54
N GLY A 791 35.97 31.67 -27.82
CA GLY A 791 37.23 31.23 -28.43
C GLY A 791 37.38 29.72 -28.62
N ALA A 792 36.34 28.93 -28.36
CA ALA A 792 36.37 27.50 -28.68
C ALA A 792 36.26 27.26 -30.19
N THR A 793 36.85 26.16 -30.68
CA THR A 793 36.86 25.81 -32.11
C THR A 793 35.66 24.95 -32.46
N LEU A 794 34.73 25.46 -33.27
CA LEU A 794 33.63 24.67 -33.84
C LEU A 794 34.13 23.83 -35.03
N VAL A 795 34.28 22.52 -34.82
CA VAL A 795 34.80 21.57 -35.83
C VAL A 795 33.70 21.11 -36.80
N TYR A 796 32.50 20.87 -36.28
CA TYR A 796 31.35 20.38 -37.04
C TYR A 796 30.04 20.77 -36.35
N GLY A 797 28.98 21.00 -37.14
CA GLY A 797 27.63 21.26 -36.64
C GLY A 797 27.42 22.69 -36.12
N GLY A 798 26.74 22.80 -34.97
CA GLY A 798 26.46 24.06 -34.28
C GLY A 798 25.26 24.83 -34.83
N ARG A 799 24.45 24.21 -35.68
CA ARG A 799 23.36 24.88 -36.42
C ARG A 799 22.09 24.05 -36.42
N GLN A 800 20.97 24.72 -36.69
CA GLN A 800 19.71 24.06 -37.02
C GLN A 800 19.82 23.41 -38.40
N VAL A 801 19.31 22.19 -38.53
CA VAL A 801 19.22 21.51 -39.83
C VAL A 801 18.16 22.20 -40.67
N SER A 802 18.48 22.51 -41.94
CA SER A 802 17.57 23.20 -42.86
C SER A 802 16.42 22.30 -43.35
N ARG A 803 15.48 21.99 -42.46
CA ARG A 803 14.26 21.21 -42.67
C ARG A 803 13.15 21.63 -41.70
N PRO A 804 11.89 21.23 -41.91
CA PRO A 804 10.83 21.43 -40.91
C PRO A 804 11.17 20.78 -39.56
N GLY A 805 10.56 21.29 -38.50
CA GLY A 805 10.76 20.82 -37.14
C GLY A 805 12.00 21.39 -36.46
N PHE A 806 12.35 20.81 -35.31
CA PHE A 806 13.33 21.35 -34.37
C PHE A 806 14.65 20.56 -34.38
N PHE A 807 15.20 20.30 -35.56
CA PHE A 807 16.41 19.50 -35.73
C PHE A 807 17.69 20.31 -35.54
N MET A 808 18.65 19.78 -34.75
CA MET A 808 19.99 20.33 -34.62
C MET A 808 21.02 19.35 -35.20
N GLU A 809 22.05 19.88 -35.87
CA GLU A 809 23.21 19.10 -36.29
C GLU A 809 23.97 18.58 -35.05
N PRO A 810 24.37 17.28 -35.00
CA PRO A 810 25.36 16.84 -34.02
C PRO A 810 26.59 17.73 -34.10
N THR A 811 27.06 18.21 -32.95
CA THR A 811 28.02 19.30 -32.86
C THR A 811 29.29 18.86 -32.15
N ILE A 812 30.45 19.26 -32.67
CA ILE A 812 31.77 18.94 -32.12
C ILE A 812 32.54 20.25 -31.94
N ILE A 813 32.93 20.54 -30.70
CA ILE A 813 33.68 21.73 -30.31
C ILE A 813 34.97 21.29 -29.61
N THR A 814 36.12 21.74 -30.10
CA THR A 814 37.45 21.48 -29.53
C THR A 814 38.08 22.76 -28.96
N ASP A 815 39.29 22.64 -28.43
CA ASP A 815 40.07 23.74 -27.86
C ASP A 815 39.31 24.44 -26.71
N VAL A 816 38.53 23.64 -25.98
CA VAL A 816 37.71 24.12 -24.87
C VAL A 816 38.57 24.24 -23.62
N GLU A 817 38.61 25.43 -23.05
CA GLU A 817 39.27 25.70 -21.78
C GLU A 817 38.28 25.68 -20.61
N ASP A 818 38.76 25.31 -19.41
CA ASP A 818 37.92 25.09 -18.22
C ASP A 818 37.16 26.35 -17.74
N HIS A 819 37.57 27.54 -18.21
CA HIS A 819 36.95 28.81 -17.85
C HIS A 819 35.73 29.15 -18.73
N MET A 820 35.61 28.55 -19.91
CA MET A 820 34.54 28.81 -20.87
C MET A 820 33.18 28.38 -20.33
N TYR A 821 32.13 29.10 -20.71
CA TYR A 821 30.74 28.82 -20.41
C TYR A 821 30.37 27.38 -20.79
N ILE A 822 30.76 26.95 -22.00
CA ILE A 822 30.45 25.61 -22.50
C ILE A 822 31.20 24.48 -21.78
N ALA A 823 32.23 24.79 -20.98
CA ALA A 823 32.88 23.82 -20.10
C ALA A 823 32.14 23.65 -18.77
N ARG A 824 31.26 24.59 -18.39
CA ARG A 824 30.61 24.64 -17.07
C ARG A 824 29.13 24.33 -17.14
N GLU A 825 28.44 24.90 -18.12
CA GLU A 825 26.99 24.78 -18.24
C GLU A 825 26.57 23.51 -19.01
N GLU A 826 25.42 22.98 -18.61
CA GLU A 826 24.78 21.85 -19.29
C GLU A 826 24.10 22.34 -20.58
N SER A 827 24.46 21.74 -21.72
CA SER A 827 23.79 22.00 -23.00
C SER A 827 22.44 21.28 -23.06
N PHE A 828 22.43 20.01 -22.65
CA PHE A 828 21.31 19.08 -22.79
C PHE A 828 20.90 18.83 -24.26
N GLY A 829 21.88 18.88 -25.15
CA GLY A 829 21.72 18.60 -26.58
C GLY A 829 22.96 17.94 -27.17
N PRO A 830 22.99 17.68 -28.49
CA PRO A 830 23.98 16.82 -29.13
C PRO A 830 25.29 17.60 -29.39
N VAL A 831 25.91 18.12 -28.33
CA VAL A 831 27.11 18.97 -28.39
C VAL A 831 28.26 18.32 -27.63
N MET A 832 29.25 17.81 -28.38
CA MET A 832 30.47 17.20 -27.85
C MET A 832 31.51 18.29 -27.59
N VAL A 833 31.85 18.49 -26.31
CA VAL A 833 32.77 19.52 -25.83
C VAL A 833 34.09 18.86 -25.42
N ILE A 834 35.16 19.09 -26.18
CA ILE A 834 36.42 18.34 -26.06
C ILE A 834 37.55 19.25 -25.57
N SER A 835 38.25 18.79 -24.53
CA SER A 835 39.47 19.40 -24.01
C SER A 835 40.63 18.40 -24.05
N LYS A 836 41.83 18.89 -24.36
CA LYS A 836 43.09 18.12 -24.22
C LYS A 836 43.51 18.03 -22.75
N PHE A 837 44.20 16.95 -22.38
CA PHE A 837 45.02 16.89 -21.16
C PHE A 837 46.38 16.24 -21.47
N LYS A 838 47.41 16.57 -20.68
CA LYS A 838 48.79 16.16 -20.94
C LYS A 838 48.98 14.65 -20.77
N ASP A 839 49.85 14.08 -21.60
CA ASP A 839 50.21 12.66 -21.50
C ASP A 839 50.70 12.31 -20.07
N GLY A 840 50.11 11.28 -19.48
CA GLY A 840 50.44 10.79 -18.12
C GLY A 840 49.90 11.64 -16.95
N ASP A 841 49.20 12.75 -17.20
CA ASP A 841 48.70 13.65 -16.15
C ASP A 841 47.34 13.22 -15.58
N VAL A 842 47.34 12.14 -14.80
CA VAL A 842 46.12 11.56 -14.20
C VAL A 842 45.48 12.49 -13.16
N ASP A 843 46.26 13.04 -12.23
CA ASP A 843 45.72 13.89 -11.16
C ASP A 843 45.28 15.26 -11.68
N GLY A 844 46.00 15.84 -12.66
CA GLY A 844 45.62 17.11 -13.27
C GLY A 844 44.30 17.01 -14.05
N VAL A 845 44.06 15.93 -14.80
CA VAL A 845 42.77 15.73 -15.46
C VAL A 845 41.64 15.45 -14.47
N LEU A 846 41.91 14.74 -13.37
CA LEU A 846 40.94 14.51 -12.28
C LEU A 846 40.50 15.83 -11.62
N GLU A 847 41.44 16.73 -11.34
CA GLU A 847 41.11 18.04 -10.76
C GLU A 847 40.15 18.82 -11.67
N ARG A 848 40.43 18.84 -12.97
CA ARG A 848 39.60 19.54 -13.98
C ARG A 848 38.24 18.88 -14.17
N ALA A 849 38.20 17.55 -14.17
CA ALA A 849 36.96 16.76 -14.24
C ALA A 849 36.06 17.03 -13.03
N ASN A 850 36.63 17.14 -11.82
CA ASN A 850 35.88 17.42 -10.60
C ASN A 850 35.58 18.91 -10.36
N ARG A 851 36.22 19.83 -11.11
CA ARG A 851 35.97 21.27 -11.08
C ARG A 851 34.65 21.64 -11.76
N THR A 852 33.56 21.18 -11.15
CA THR A 852 32.18 21.48 -11.51
C THR A 852 31.32 21.36 -10.24
N GLU A 853 30.25 22.14 -10.19
CA GLU A 853 29.24 22.07 -9.11
C GLU A 853 28.32 20.86 -9.27
N TYR A 854 28.33 20.21 -10.44
CA TYR A 854 27.56 19.01 -10.74
C TYR A 854 28.31 17.73 -10.32
N GLY A 855 27.59 16.63 -10.20
CA GLY A 855 28.14 15.33 -9.78
C GLY A 855 27.22 14.17 -10.13
N LEU A 856 26.61 14.18 -11.32
CA LEU A 856 25.61 13.18 -11.69
C LEU A 856 26.24 11.87 -12.18
N ALA A 857 26.95 11.91 -13.31
CA ALA A 857 27.66 10.77 -13.87
C ALA A 857 29.07 11.16 -14.31
N SER A 858 29.87 10.15 -14.68
CA SER A 858 31.21 10.30 -15.24
C SER A 858 31.63 9.02 -15.95
N GLY A 859 32.74 9.07 -16.68
CA GLY A 859 33.32 7.85 -17.24
C GLY A 859 34.81 7.93 -17.52
N VAL A 860 35.44 6.77 -17.69
CA VAL A 860 36.86 6.64 -18.01
C VAL A 860 37.09 5.49 -18.99
N PHE A 861 37.87 5.76 -20.05
CA PHE A 861 38.33 4.77 -21.02
C PHE A 861 39.84 4.59 -20.91
N THR A 862 40.26 3.39 -20.51
CA THR A 862 41.66 2.99 -20.35
C THR A 862 41.75 1.46 -20.27
N LYS A 863 42.83 0.86 -20.76
CA LYS A 863 43.10 -0.58 -20.57
C LYS A 863 43.81 -0.89 -19.25
N ASP A 864 44.40 0.12 -18.61
CA ASP A 864 45.06 -0.03 -17.33
C ASP A 864 44.04 -0.06 -16.18
N ILE A 865 43.96 -1.21 -15.52
CA ILE A 865 43.07 -1.43 -14.37
C ILE A 865 43.40 -0.52 -13.19
N SER A 866 44.67 -0.16 -13.00
CA SER A 866 45.12 0.71 -11.91
C SER A 866 44.56 2.12 -12.10
N LYS A 867 44.70 2.66 -13.31
CA LYS A 867 44.08 3.95 -13.69
C LYS A 867 42.57 3.89 -13.59
N ALA A 868 41.94 2.84 -14.11
CA ALA A 868 40.49 2.70 -14.09
C ALA A 868 39.91 2.77 -12.66
N LEU A 869 40.45 1.98 -11.73
CA LEU A 869 40.00 1.94 -10.33
C LEU A 869 40.35 3.23 -9.58
N TYR A 870 41.57 3.74 -9.74
CA TYR A 870 41.99 4.98 -9.09
C TYR A 870 41.11 6.17 -9.51
N ILE A 871 40.82 6.28 -10.81
CA ILE A 871 39.97 7.36 -11.33
C ILE A 871 38.53 7.19 -10.86
N SER A 872 37.99 5.97 -10.83
CA SER A 872 36.63 5.76 -10.31
C SER A 872 36.48 6.12 -8.85
N ASP A 873 37.52 5.92 -8.03
CA ASP A 873 37.52 6.32 -6.63
C ASP A 873 37.59 7.84 -6.44
N LYS A 874 38.19 8.56 -7.41
CA LYS A 874 38.48 10.00 -7.31
C LYS A 874 37.43 10.88 -7.98
N LEU A 875 36.66 10.36 -8.93
CA LEU A 875 35.59 11.13 -9.58
C LEU A 875 34.44 11.39 -8.61
N GLU A 876 34.08 12.67 -8.44
CA GLU A 876 32.99 13.09 -7.56
C GLU A 876 31.63 13.05 -8.28
N ALA A 877 31.19 11.85 -8.65
CA ALA A 877 29.93 11.63 -9.36
C ALA A 877 29.14 10.43 -8.80
N GLY A 878 27.82 10.48 -8.91
CA GLY A 878 26.93 9.42 -8.44
C GLY A 878 27.04 8.10 -9.21
N THR A 879 27.54 8.14 -10.45
CA THR A 879 27.82 6.97 -11.28
C THR A 879 29.15 7.17 -12.03
N VAL A 880 29.99 6.13 -12.07
CA VAL A 880 31.22 6.10 -12.88
C VAL A 880 31.15 4.93 -13.85
N PHE A 881 31.26 5.20 -15.15
CA PHE A 881 31.33 4.15 -16.18
C PHE A 881 32.79 3.89 -16.59
N ILE A 882 33.22 2.62 -16.55
CA ILE A 882 34.56 2.21 -16.99
C ILE A 882 34.44 1.44 -18.31
N ASN A 883 35.09 1.91 -19.37
CA ASN A 883 35.11 1.27 -20.70
C ASN A 883 33.72 1.01 -21.32
N THR A 884 32.71 1.75 -20.84
CA THR A 884 31.35 1.85 -21.34
C THR A 884 30.77 3.22 -20.99
N TYR A 885 29.59 3.55 -21.49
CA TYR A 885 28.85 4.76 -21.11
C TYR A 885 27.35 4.55 -21.35
N ASN A 886 26.49 5.33 -20.70
CA ASN A 886 25.02 5.21 -20.76
C ASN A 886 24.48 3.83 -20.36
N LYS A 887 25.28 3.03 -19.64
CA LYS A 887 24.89 1.68 -19.23
C LYS A 887 24.19 1.71 -17.88
N THR A 888 22.99 2.31 -17.86
CA THR A 888 22.08 2.20 -16.72
C THR A 888 21.45 0.80 -16.67
N ASP A 889 20.91 0.46 -15.52
CA ASP A 889 20.20 -0.78 -15.29
C ASP A 889 19.17 -0.56 -14.17
N VAL A 890 18.01 -1.20 -14.27
CA VAL A 890 16.92 -1.03 -13.29
C VAL A 890 17.32 -1.46 -11.88
N ALA A 891 18.32 -2.33 -11.75
CA ALA A 891 18.86 -2.77 -10.46
C ALA A 891 20.03 -1.91 -9.93
N ALA A 892 20.57 -1.00 -10.73
CA ALA A 892 21.69 -0.15 -10.33
C ALA A 892 21.18 1.24 -9.89
N PRO A 893 21.46 1.69 -8.66
CA PRO A 893 20.95 2.96 -8.16
C PRO A 893 21.52 4.14 -8.94
N PHE A 894 20.67 5.11 -9.26
CA PHE A 894 21.02 6.30 -10.03
C PHE A 894 20.61 7.58 -9.30
N GLY A 895 21.52 8.56 -9.25
CA GLY A 895 21.27 9.89 -8.69
C GLY A 895 22.58 10.60 -8.35
N GLY A 896 22.57 11.93 -8.32
CA GLY A 896 23.78 12.74 -8.27
C GLY A 896 24.36 13.01 -6.88
N PHE A 897 25.51 13.69 -6.89
CA PHE A 897 26.14 14.39 -5.77
C PHE A 897 26.12 15.91 -6.01
N LYS A 898 26.58 16.69 -5.03
CA LYS A 898 26.72 18.15 -5.12
C LYS A 898 25.41 18.84 -5.57
N GLN A 899 25.46 19.74 -6.56
CA GLN A 899 24.28 20.43 -7.09
C GLN A 899 23.48 19.60 -8.11
N SER A 900 23.91 18.38 -8.45
CA SER A 900 23.08 17.41 -9.20
C SER A 900 22.01 16.75 -8.32
N GLY A 901 21.94 17.11 -7.04
CA GLY A 901 20.88 16.72 -6.13
C GLY A 901 21.25 15.53 -5.23
N PHE A 902 20.23 14.82 -4.76
CA PHE A 902 20.34 13.72 -3.80
C PHE A 902 19.10 12.82 -3.82
N GLY A 903 19.26 11.62 -3.26
CA GLY A 903 18.31 10.52 -3.40
C GLY A 903 18.63 9.68 -4.64
N LYS A 904 18.02 8.48 -4.72
CA LYS A 904 18.24 7.56 -5.83
C LYS A 904 16.91 7.17 -6.48
N ASP A 905 16.93 7.09 -7.80
CA ASP A 905 15.99 6.28 -8.58
C ASP A 905 16.66 4.95 -8.92
N LEU A 906 15.87 3.93 -9.29
CA LEU A 906 16.34 2.56 -9.56
C LEU A 906 17.00 1.87 -8.35
N GLY A 907 17.31 0.58 -8.49
CA GLY A 907 17.93 -0.21 -7.42
C GLY A 907 17.04 -0.39 -6.18
N GLU A 908 17.57 -1.05 -5.17
CA GLU A 908 16.89 -1.17 -3.87
C GLU A 908 16.83 0.18 -3.15
N GLU A 909 17.87 1.00 -3.33
CA GLU A 909 18.06 2.30 -2.66
C GLU A 909 16.90 3.25 -2.92
N ALA A 910 16.29 3.23 -4.11
CA ALA A 910 15.12 4.05 -4.41
C ALA A 910 13.93 3.76 -3.49
N LEU A 911 13.77 2.53 -2.98
CA LEU A 911 12.68 2.21 -2.05
C LEU A 911 12.79 3.02 -0.74
N HIS A 912 14.01 3.34 -0.30
CA HIS A 912 14.22 4.10 0.93
C HIS A 912 13.69 5.54 0.83
N GLU A 913 13.65 6.10 -0.38
CA GLU A 913 13.08 7.42 -0.66
C GLU A 913 11.56 7.46 -0.51
N TYR A 914 10.90 6.29 -0.52
CA TYR A 914 9.45 6.11 -0.49
C TYR A 914 8.96 5.34 0.75
N LEU A 915 9.84 5.07 1.71
CA LEU A 915 9.54 4.39 2.96
C LEU A 915 9.90 5.24 4.18
N ARG A 916 9.24 4.95 5.30
CA ARG A 916 9.66 5.36 6.65
C ARG A 916 9.94 4.12 7.50
N THR A 917 10.87 4.28 8.44
CA THR A 917 11.20 3.22 9.40
C THR A 917 10.57 3.54 10.74
N LYS A 918 9.71 2.65 11.24
CA LYS A 918 9.12 2.72 12.58
C LYS A 918 9.82 1.71 13.48
N ALA A 919 10.49 2.17 14.53
CA ALA A 919 11.02 1.29 15.57
C ALA A 919 9.92 0.96 16.58
N VAL A 920 9.78 -0.32 16.91
CA VAL A 920 8.87 -0.85 17.92
C VAL A 920 9.71 -1.56 18.97
N THR A 921 9.62 -1.12 20.22
CA THR A 921 10.30 -1.75 21.35
C THR A 921 9.26 -2.26 22.32
N VAL A 922 9.36 -3.55 22.66
CA VAL A 922 8.51 -4.24 23.63
C VAL A 922 9.39 -4.66 24.79
N GLU A 923 8.99 -4.35 26.02
CA GLU A 923 9.56 -4.94 27.23
C GLU A 923 8.69 -6.13 27.66
N TYR A 924 9.32 -7.23 28.08
CA TYR A 924 8.65 -8.47 28.48
C TYR A 924 9.41 -9.25 29.54
#